data_AF-A0A4P5SQM4-F1
#
_entry.id   AF-A0A4P5SQM4-F1
#
_cell.length_a   1.000
_cell.length_b   1.000
_cell.length_c   1.000
_cell.angle_alpha   90.00
_cell.angle_beta   90.00
_cell.angle_gamma   90.00
#
_symmetry.space_group_name_H-M   'P 1'
#
loop_
_entity.id
_entity.type
_entity.pdbx_description
1 polymer ?
#
loop_
_entity_poly.entity_id
_entity_poly.type
_entity_poly.pdbx_seq_one_letter_code
_entity_poly.pdbx_strand_id
1 'polypeptide(L)'
;MNTGIGSFFKVVTVVVALLAGTSVLVASEHVGAASAPIEDEQMPNPMVATIGLHGLVLEDTAMSAGGETSVSVMATSKIGGNSQFLCTSVEATPCATAENYFYRAVLAPCSTTITIDCIESVSSTSSTGDMVPGIFKEMFPKKGANEFDGSVQNKIPMGRTPSLWTLSGAPHAFGSEYAVLVSVAGDKISGNKRSLAANIIPISVQQTTCDPTTAYCLDTYRQAIDSAGNGSLRFAGAMPSDNVRCSVWTEGSKCGLGHAFPAGFSYTLKVRLASEPVGWLHGRMEDPSITFITTDGKTDVTISAKPVPVPSAVGTGMWDSLPAKLQQWFTDNCPKSCGTRVDGSTSLAPLQRNAFSNPVVYRQAAFDELKLWTDYIKDSAFALTSQWRVRTLAADEMGSASECIKNASGVTGIVTTNSLLYSEGPPTFDTTNKTLNYKVASPHFEKDGTTEFKGVYNLTVRDDIAECLYKFSEAFAAPKNVFAEEEEYFEQDVEEYIESTEETFDDTSVEAEFSDEEGIVEEVSLASVTAEESALVLTEPAKEPVVARVAADVITELLKTASVDTTIDLLDGWFKFSAKRFSFSSPTLKVQMGLRPMKSVTCISGSLLKKVSAAIPKCPLGFSPAVTQYCIKGKTINVVVGVKSQCAKKFVTATAIKCAKAISVKRVIAVKPVCPRGFGLVSSIVCIKGNAVRRVTMASPTCAGSYTKALTLSCAKGKKTQRITALIPKCPKGYKAKK
;
A
#
# COMPACT_ATOMS: atom_id res chain seq x y z
N MET A 1 -54.16 -31.48 -48.55
CA MET A 1 -54.54 -32.00 -49.89
C MET A 1 -53.60 -31.40 -50.93
N ASN A 2 -53.13 -32.23 -51.85
CA ASN A 2 -52.67 -31.95 -53.22
C ASN A 2 -51.85 -30.69 -53.58
N THR A 3 -50.66 -30.98 -54.13
CA THR A 3 -50.10 -30.46 -55.42
C THR A 3 -49.74 -28.98 -55.55
N GLY A 4 -48.63 -28.56 -56.19
CA GLY A 4 -47.60 -29.30 -56.94
C GLY A 4 -47.28 -28.60 -58.28
N ILE A 5 -46.02 -28.71 -58.77
CA ILE A 5 -45.52 -28.24 -60.11
C ILE A 5 -45.38 -26.70 -60.22
N GLY A 6 -44.33 -26.09 -60.80
CA GLY A 6 -43.04 -26.57 -61.29
C GLY A 6 -42.33 -25.57 -62.24
N SER A 7 -40.98 -25.61 -62.32
CA SER A 7 -40.10 -24.99 -63.36
C SER A 7 -39.95 -23.44 -63.42
N PHE A 8 -38.86 -22.81 -63.91
CA PHE A 8 -37.56 -23.28 -64.48
C PHE A 8 -36.45 -22.17 -64.38
N PHE A 9 -35.15 -22.56 -64.39
CA PHE A 9 -33.88 -21.77 -64.63
C PHE A 9 -33.62 -20.44 -63.83
N LYS A 10 -32.65 -20.42 -62.88
CA LYS A 10 -31.21 -19.99 -63.03
C LYS A 10 -31.03 -18.62 -63.71
N VAL A 11 -30.38 -17.61 -63.10
CA VAL A 11 -28.93 -17.56 -62.81
C VAL A 11 -28.57 -16.95 -61.42
N VAL A 12 -27.46 -17.46 -60.88
CA VAL A 12 -26.78 -17.18 -59.60
C VAL A 12 -26.33 -15.72 -59.39
N THR A 13 -26.52 -15.20 -58.17
CA THR A 13 -25.55 -14.41 -57.33
C THR A 13 -26.31 -13.79 -56.15
N VAL A 14 -25.94 -13.91 -54.86
CA VAL A 14 -24.98 -14.79 -54.15
C VAL A 14 -25.56 -15.05 -52.74
N VAL A 15 -25.07 -16.06 -51.99
CA VAL A 15 -25.60 -16.45 -50.67
C VAL A 15 -24.62 -16.14 -49.53
N VAL A 16 -25.12 -15.52 -48.45
CA VAL A 16 -24.59 -15.68 -47.08
C VAL A 16 -25.68 -16.35 -46.26
N ALA A 17 -25.47 -17.60 -45.87
CA ALA A 17 -26.51 -18.43 -45.26
C ALA A 17 -26.52 -18.31 -43.73
N LEU A 18 -27.66 -17.90 -43.16
CA LEU A 18 -28.09 -18.46 -41.89
C LEU A 18 -28.40 -19.95 -42.12
N LEU A 19 -27.91 -20.82 -41.24
CA LEU A 19 -28.40 -22.19 -41.12
C LEU A 19 -28.74 -22.50 -39.67
N ALA A 20 -30.04 -22.65 -39.41
CA ALA A 20 -30.53 -23.29 -38.21
C ALA A 20 -30.19 -24.78 -38.27
N GLY A 21 -29.42 -25.27 -37.29
CA GLY A 21 -29.01 -26.66 -37.18
C GLY A 21 -30.02 -27.50 -36.43
N THR A 22 -30.52 -28.55 -37.08
CA THR A 22 -31.38 -29.61 -36.56
C THR A 22 -30.95 -30.19 -35.20
N SER A 23 -31.94 -30.45 -34.35
CA SER A 23 -31.81 -31.19 -33.10
C SER A 23 -31.25 -32.60 -33.32
N VAL A 24 -30.10 -32.92 -32.71
CA VAL A 24 -29.64 -34.29 -32.52
C VAL A 24 -29.71 -34.61 -31.03
N LEU A 25 -30.59 -35.55 -30.67
CA LEU A 25 -30.62 -36.15 -29.33
C LEU A 25 -29.38 -37.05 -29.17
N VAL A 26 -28.29 -36.49 -28.66
CA VAL A 26 -27.21 -37.27 -28.06
C VAL A 26 -27.54 -37.41 -26.58
N ALA A 27 -27.78 -38.63 -26.13
CA ALA A 27 -27.86 -38.94 -24.71
C ALA A 27 -26.45 -38.79 -24.12
N SER A 28 -26.18 -37.66 -23.47
CA SER A 28 -24.95 -37.48 -22.71
C SER A 28 -25.09 -38.23 -21.38
N GLU A 29 -24.36 -39.34 -21.26
CA GLU A 29 -24.09 -40.01 -19.99
C GLU A 29 -23.51 -39.01 -18.97
N HIS A 30 -23.67 -39.29 -17.68
CA HIS A 30 -23.21 -38.42 -16.59
C HIS A 30 -21.67 -38.30 -16.53
N VAL A 31 -21.10 -37.45 -17.38
CA VAL A 31 -19.84 -36.77 -17.05
C VAL A 31 -20.22 -35.63 -16.11
N GLY A 32 -19.79 -35.73 -14.86
CA GLY A 32 -20.13 -34.76 -13.82
C GLY A 32 -19.78 -33.34 -14.27
N ALA A 33 -20.74 -32.43 -14.13
CA ALA A 33 -20.48 -31.01 -14.33
C ALA A 33 -19.45 -30.59 -13.28
N ALA A 34 -18.19 -30.44 -13.71
CA ALA A 34 -17.21 -29.69 -12.94
C ALA A 34 -17.77 -28.28 -12.79
N SER A 35 -18.27 -27.97 -11.59
CA SER A 35 -18.72 -26.62 -11.24
C SER A 35 -17.60 -25.66 -11.60
N ALA A 36 -17.91 -24.63 -12.41
CA ALA A 36 -16.95 -23.59 -12.72
C ALA A 36 -16.33 -23.07 -11.41
N PRO A 37 -15.02 -22.81 -11.35
CA PRO A 37 -14.37 -22.35 -10.13
C PRO A 37 -15.07 -21.07 -9.65
N ILE A 38 -15.53 -21.10 -8.40
CA ILE A 38 -16.18 -19.96 -7.76
C ILE A 38 -15.12 -18.85 -7.64
N GLU A 39 -15.45 -17.63 -8.07
CA GLU A 39 -14.58 -16.46 -7.86
C GLU A 39 -14.38 -16.20 -6.37
N ASP A 40 -13.21 -15.70 -5.98
CA ASP A 40 -12.89 -15.49 -4.57
C ASP A 40 -13.81 -14.43 -3.94
N GLU A 41 -14.25 -13.45 -4.71
CA GLU A 41 -15.25 -12.45 -4.33
C GLU A 41 -16.63 -13.07 -4.02
N GLN A 42 -16.92 -14.26 -4.55
CA GLN A 42 -18.14 -15.04 -4.31
C GLN A 42 -17.89 -16.31 -3.48
N MET A 43 -16.80 -16.36 -2.71
CA MET A 43 -16.50 -17.48 -1.82
C MET A 43 -17.71 -17.82 -0.91
N PRO A 44 -18.01 -19.10 -0.62
CA PRO A 44 -19.12 -19.46 0.25
C PRO A 44 -19.03 -18.80 1.64
N ASN A 45 -20.17 -18.65 2.33
CA ASN A 45 -20.17 -18.33 3.76
C ASN A 45 -19.61 -19.53 4.56
N PRO A 46 -18.47 -19.38 5.27
CA PRO A 46 -17.87 -20.48 6.03
C PRO A 46 -18.60 -20.79 7.34
N MET A 47 -19.44 -19.87 7.84
CA MET A 47 -20.18 -20.03 9.10
C MET A 47 -21.47 -20.84 8.88
N VAL A 48 -21.34 -22.13 8.58
CA VAL A 48 -22.51 -23.01 8.37
C VAL A 48 -23.18 -23.35 9.71
N ALA A 49 -24.52 -23.37 9.73
CA ALA A 49 -25.34 -23.67 10.91
C ALA A 49 -25.37 -25.19 11.21
N THR A 50 -24.25 -25.73 11.68
CA THR A 50 -24.10 -27.18 11.94
C THR A 50 -23.65 -27.42 13.38
N ILE A 51 -24.43 -28.21 14.15
CA ILE A 51 -24.07 -28.59 15.53
C ILE A 51 -22.76 -29.40 15.53
N GLY A 52 -21.88 -29.12 16.50
CA GLY A 52 -20.53 -29.68 16.61
C GLY A 52 -19.49 -28.93 15.77
N LEU A 53 -19.89 -28.14 14.78
CA LEU A 53 -18.97 -27.38 13.92
C LEU A 53 -18.40 -26.17 14.65
N HIS A 54 -17.08 -26.08 14.65
CA HIS A 54 -16.31 -24.99 15.25
C HIS A 54 -15.35 -24.40 14.22
N GLY A 55 -15.06 -23.11 14.30
CA GLY A 55 -14.16 -22.49 13.33
C GLY A 55 -13.69 -21.07 13.63
N LEU A 56 -12.67 -20.65 12.88
CA LEU A 56 -12.17 -19.29 12.78
C LEU A 56 -12.54 -18.71 11.41
N VAL A 57 -13.00 -17.47 11.39
CA VAL A 57 -13.19 -16.67 10.18
C VAL A 57 -12.45 -15.34 10.32
N LEU A 58 -11.27 -15.27 9.70
CA LEU A 58 -10.53 -14.03 9.49
C LEU A 58 -10.73 -13.60 8.04
N GLU A 59 -11.80 -12.87 7.79
CA GLU A 59 -11.95 -12.08 6.57
C GLU A 59 -11.87 -10.60 6.95
N ASP A 60 -11.29 -9.77 6.08
CA ASP A 60 -11.39 -8.33 6.25
C ASP A 60 -12.85 -7.95 6.05
N THR A 61 -13.61 -7.75 7.13
CA THR A 61 -15.07 -7.64 7.06
C THR A 61 -15.57 -6.46 6.21
N ALA A 62 -14.73 -5.47 5.90
CA ALA A 62 -15.07 -4.45 4.90
C ALA A 62 -14.95 -4.94 3.44
N MET A 63 -14.73 -6.24 3.23
CA MET A 63 -15.10 -7.02 2.03
C MET A 63 -16.61 -7.12 1.86
N SER A 64 -17.38 -7.01 2.95
CA SER A 64 -18.78 -6.59 2.84
C SER A 64 -18.83 -5.10 2.48
N ALA A 65 -18.51 -4.81 1.22
CA ALA A 65 -19.45 -4.01 0.46
C ALA A 65 -20.82 -4.70 0.57
N GLY A 66 -21.89 -3.94 0.84
CA GLY A 66 -23.13 -4.49 1.35
C GLY A 66 -23.06 -4.62 2.87
N GLY A 67 -24.15 -4.31 3.55
CA GLY A 67 -24.12 -3.96 4.96
C GLY A 67 -24.15 -2.44 5.19
N GLU A 68 -23.82 -2.04 6.42
CA GLU A 68 -23.99 -0.67 6.93
C GLU A 68 -23.41 0.43 6.02
N THR A 69 -22.23 0.19 5.44
CA THR A 69 -21.48 1.17 4.63
C THR A 69 -22.17 1.54 3.32
N SER A 70 -23.10 0.70 2.84
CA SER A 70 -23.93 0.99 1.67
C SER A 70 -25.16 1.86 1.99
N VAL A 71 -25.47 2.08 3.27
CA VAL A 71 -26.68 2.75 3.73
C VAL A 71 -26.34 4.09 4.40
N SER A 72 -26.89 5.17 3.84
CA SER A 72 -26.95 6.46 4.52
C SER A 72 -27.78 6.38 5.80
N VAL A 73 -27.34 7.05 6.85
CA VAL A 73 -28.12 7.18 8.08
C VAL A 73 -27.80 8.51 8.76
N MET A 74 -28.83 9.20 9.25
CA MET A 74 -28.70 10.28 10.22
C MET A 74 -29.63 9.98 11.39
N ALA A 75 -29.13 10.16 12.61
CA ALA A 75 -29.93 9.95 13.81
C ALA A 75 -29.46 10.79 14.99
N THR A 76 -30.39 11.11 15.88
CA THR A 76 -30.06 11.72 17.17
C THR A 76 -29.25 10.76 18.03
N SER A 77 -28.40 11.31 18.89
CA SER A 77 -27.69 10.56 19.91
C SER A 77 -27.79 11.32 21.23
N LYS A 78 -28.38 10.71 22.26
CA LYS A 78 -28.51 11.34 23.58
C LYS A 78 -27.15 11.36 24.29
N ILE A 79 -26.74 12.51 24.82
CA ILE A 79 -25.51 12.58 25.61
C ILE A 79 -25.76 11.85 26.95
N GLY A 80 -24.92 10.87 27.28
CA GLY A 80 -25.06 10.07 28.50
C GLY A 80 -26.27 9.11 28.52
N GLY A 81 -26.83 8.76 27.37
CA GLY A 81 -27.91 7.76 27.29
C GLY A 81 -28.02 7.11 25.91
N ASN A 82 -28.77 6.00 25.82
CA ASN A 82 -28.77 5.15 24.62
C ASN A 82 -29.94 5.42 23.65
N SER A 83 -30.69 6.51 23.84
CA SER A 83 -31.89 6.82 23.05
C SER A 83 -31.51 7.51 21.73
N GLN A 84 -31.96 6.94 20.60
CA GLN A 84 -31.63 7.36 19.24
C GLN A 84 -32.86 7.34 18.33
N PHE A 85 -33.04 8.39 17.52
CA PHE A 85 -34.15 8.54 16.58
C PHE A 85 -33.64 8.87 15.17
N LEU A 86 -34.21 8.23 14.14
CA LEU A 86 -33.88 8.54 12.76
C LEU A 86 -34.27 9.97 12.38
N CYS A 87 -33.47 10.59 11.52
CA CYS A 87 -33.71 11.92 10.98
C CYS A 87 -33.80 11.86 9.45
N THR A 88 -34.79 12.55 8.89
CA THR A 88 -34.94 12.75 7.43
C THR A 88 -34.26 14.04 6.95
N SER A 89 -33.96 14.97 7.86
CA SER A 89 -33.19 16.19 7.60
C SER A 89 -32.57 16.68 8.89
N VAL A 90 -31.44 17.39 8.80
CA VAL A 90 -30.87 18.15 9.93
C VAL A 90 -31.79 19.29 10.40
N GLU A 91 -32.63 19.83 9.51
CA GLU A 91 -33.57 20.93 9.81
C GLU A 91 -34.93 20.45 10.32
N ALA A 92 -35.18 19.13 10.32
CA ALA A 92 -36.40 18.52 10.81
C ALA A 92 -36.25 17.93 12.22
N THR A 93 -37.31 17.97 13.02
CA THR A 93 -37.43 17.14 14.23
C THR A 93 -37.30 15.66 13.84
N PRO A 94 -36.48 14.85 14.52
CA PRO A 94 -35.86 15.12 15.83
C PRO A 94 -34.47 15.76 15.78
N CYS A 95 -33.76 15.82 14.65
CA CYS A 95 -32.39 16.35 14.59
C CYS A 95 -32.29 17.86 14.81
N ALA A 96 -33.29 18.65 14.39
CA ALA A 96 -33.31 20.10 14.54
C ALA A 96 -33.13 20.57 15.99
N THR A 97 -33.73 19.85 16.94
CA THR A 97 -33.72 20.16 18.38
C THR A 97 -32.81 19.24 19.20
N ALA A 98 -32.13 18.27 18.56
CA ALA A 98 -31.29 17.31 19.27
C ALA A 98 -30.03 17.97 19.87
N GLU A 99 -29.67 17.57 21.08
CA GLU A 99 -28.39 17.91 21.71
C GLU A 99 -27.22 17.49 20.82
N ASN A 100 -27.26 16.25 20.33
CA ASN A 100 -26.31 15.67 19.39
C ASN A 100 -27.01 14.79 18.34
N TYR A 101 -26.43 14.70 17.16
CA TYR A 101 -26.76 13.72 16.12
C TYR A 101 -25.46 13.16 15.55
N PHE A 102 -25.53 11.97 14.98
CA PHE A 102 -24.50 11.44 14.08
C PHE A 102 -25.08 11.26 12.68
N TYR A 103 -24.21 11.26 11.69
CA TYR A 103 -24.55 10.94 10.32
C TYR A 103 -23.46 10.11 9.66
N ARG A 104 -23.86 9.27 8.69
CA ARG A 104 -23.03 8.70 7.64
C ARG A 104 -23.80 8.89 6.35
N ALA A 105 -23.37 9.80 5.49
CA ALA A 105 -23.96 10.02 4.18
C ALA A 105 -23.16 9.26 3.12
N VAL A 106 -23.81 8.39 2.36
CA VAL A 106 -23.29 7.95 1.05
C VAL A 106 -23.56 9.08 0.04
N LEU A 107 -22.51 9.52 -0.65
CA LEU A 107 -22.54 10.69 -1.52
C LEU A 107 -23.04 10.32 -2.93
N ALA A 108 -23.90 11.15 -3.48
CA ALA A 108 -24.29 11.07 -4.89
C ALA A 108 -23.22 11.68 -5.81
N PRO A 109 -23.27 11.41 -7.13
CA PRO A 109 -22.52 12.16 -8.12
C PRO A 109 -22.87 13.65 -8.12
N CYS A 110 -21.90 14.49 -8.49
CA CYS A 110 -22.12 15.93 -8.59
C CYS A 110 -23.13 16.26 -9.69
N SER A 111 -24.01 17.22 -9.42
CA SER A 111 -25.09 17.65 -10.32
C SER A 111 -25.28 19.17 -10.26
N THR A 112 -26.30 19.70 -10.95
CA THR A 112 -26.69 21.11 -10.84
C THR A 112 -27.24 21.48 -9.45
N THR A 113 -27.73 20.52 -8.68
CA THR A 113 -28.27 20.73 -7.33
C THR A 113 -27.30 20.28 -6.23
N ILE A 114 -26.49 19.24 -6.49
CA ILE A 114 -25.49 18.72 -5.55
C ILE A 114 -24.09 19.10 -6.08
N THR A 115 -23.61 20.28 -5.70
CA THR A 115 -22.34 20.86 -6.21
C THR A 115 -21.15 20.69 -5.27
N ILE A 116 -21.39 20.21 -4.05
CA ILE A 116 -20.43 19.96 -2.97
C ILE A 116 -20.89 18.74 -2.19
N ASP A 117 -19.97 18.04 -1.52
CA ASP A 117 -20.19 16.72 -0.90
C ASP A 117 -20.71 15.69 -1.92
N CYS A 118 -19.98 15.57 -3.03
CA CYS A 118 -20.38 14.76 -4.17
C CYS A 118 -19.21 14.13 -4.92
N ILE A 119 -19.48 13.03 -5.62
CA ILE A 119 -18.51 12.32 -6.48
C ILE A 119 -18.42 13.09 -7.81
N GLU A 120 -17.26 13.65 -8.12
CA GLU A 120 -17.04 14.38 -9.37
C GLU A 120 -16.86 13.44 -10.55
N SER A 121 -16.03 12.40 -10.40
CA SER A 121 -15.77 11.42 -11.45
C SER A 121 -15.08 10.16 -10.90
N VAL A 122 -15.23 9.06 -11.64
CA VAL A 122 -14.38 7.87 -11.56
C VAL A 122 -13.77 7.61 -12.94
N SER A 123 -12.54 7.12 -13.02
CA SER A 123 -11.89 6.71 -14.27
C SER A 123 -10.98 5.51 -14.07
N SER A 124 -10.80 4.73 -15.13
CA SER A 124 -9.81 3.64 -15.21
C SER A 124 -8.62 4.07 -16.06
N THR A 125 -7.40 3.75 -15.65
CA THR A 125 -6.18 3.94 -16.43
C THR A 125 -5.52 2.59 -16.69
N SER A 126 -5.24 2.28 -17.94
CA SER A 126 -4.56 1.03 -18.35
C SER A 126 -3.06 1.06 -18.00
N SER A 127 -2.41 -0.10 -18.12
CA SER A 127 -0.94 -0.22 -18.03
C SER A 127 -0.18 0.54 -19.13
N THR A 128 -0.84 0.91 -20.23
CA THR A 128 -0.28 1.79 -21.28
C THR A 128 -0.36 3.28 -20.92
N GLY A 129 -1.07 3.63 -19.85
CA GLY A 129 -1.30 5.02 -19.40
C GLY A 129 -2.54 5.69 -20.01
N ASP A 130 -3.37 4.94 -20.75
CA ASP A 130 -4.59 5.46 -21.36
C ASP A 130 -5.70 5.57 -20.29
N MET A 131 -6.11 6.80 -19.99
CA MET A 131 -7.17 7.07 -19.02
C MET A 131 -8.53 7.20 -19.71
N VAL A 132 -9.50 6.40 -19.25
CA VAL A 132 -10.89 6.39 -19.75
C VAL A 132 -11.84 6.78 -18.61
N PRO A 133 -12.66 7.83 -18.76
CA PRO A 133 -13.65 8.20 -17.75
C PRO A 133 -14.78 7.17 -17.68
N GLY A 134 -15.25 6.88 -16.46
CA GLY A 134 -16.48 6.13 -16.23
C GLY A 134 -17.70 7.01 -16.45
N ILE A 135 -18.80 6.39 -16.87
CA ILE A 135 -20.09 7.05 -17.11
C ILE A 135 -21.04 6.67 -15.97
N PHE A 136 -21.59 7.67 -15.26
CA PHE A 136 -22.61 7.43 -14.26
C PHE A 136 -23.89 6.87 -14.93
N LYS A 137 -24.41 5.78 -14.38
CA LYS A 137 -25.57 5.06 -14.91
C LYS A 137 -26.83 5.35 -14.13
N GLU A 138 -26.84 5.00 -12.83
CA GLU A 138 -27.96 5.25 -11.92
C GLU A 138 -27.53 5.18 -10.45
N MET A 139 -28.37 5.72 -9.57
CA MET A 139 -28.28 5.45 -8.13
C MET A 139 -28.69 3.99 -7.88
N PHE A 140 -28.00 3.30 -6.97
CA PHE A 140 -28.16 1.87 -6.75
C PHE A 140 -28.07 1.53 -5.26
N PRO A 141 -29.19 1.31 -4.53
CA PRO A 141 -30.58 1.39 -4.99
C PRO A 141 -30.99 2.77 -5.50
N LYS A 142 -32.10 2.85 -6.26
CA LYS A 142 -32.64 4.12 -6.78
C LYS A 142 -33.12 5.04 -5.66
N LYS A 143 -33.60 4.45 -4.57
CA LYS A 143 -33.97 5.15 -3.35
C LYS A 143 -33.64 4.32 -2.11
N GLY A 144 -32.85 4.90 -1.21
CA GLY A 144 -32.53 4.33 0.10
C GLY A 144 -33.67 4.56 1.10
N ALA A 145 -33.89 3.59 1.99
CA ALA A 145 -34.88 3.70 3.06
C ALA A 145 -34.52 4.75 4.13
N ASN A 146 -33.26 5.16 4.20
CA ASN A 146 -32.69 6.03 5.23
C ASN A 146 -31.94 7.25 4.65
N GLU A 147 -32.31 7.67 3.43
CA GLU A 147 -31.86 8.94 2.87
C GLU A 147 -32.26 10.12 3.75
N PHE A 148 -31.42 11.15 3.78
CA PHE A 148 -31.66 12.36 4.56
C PHE A 148 -31.08 13.60 3.89
N ASP A 149 -31.67 14.75 4.15
CA ASP A 149 -31.16 16.03 3.70
C ASP A 149 -30.17 16.64 4.71
N GLY A 150 -28.98 16.95 4.21
CA GLY A 150 -27.93 17.62 4.97
C GLY A 150 -28.13 19.14 5.01
N SER A 151 -27.04 19.86 5.28
CA SER A 151 -27.01 21.33 5.23
C SER A 151 -25.62 21.79 4.84
N VAL A 152 -25.53 22.48 3.70
CA VAL A 152 -24.27 23.05 3.18
C VAL A 152 -23.69 24.06 4.17
N GLN A 153 -24.54 24.87 4.81
CA GLN A 153 -24.14 25.85 5.82
C GLN A 153 -23.47 25.19 7.03
N ASN A 154 -24.05 24.10 7.54
CA ASN A 154 -23.52 23.38 8.70
C ASN A 154 -22.43 22.36 8.35
N LYS A 155 -22.01 22.30 7.08
CA LYS A 155 -21.10 21.30 6.51
C LYS A 155 -21.56 19.87 6.81
N ILE A 156 -22.80 19.56 6.45
CA ILE A 156 -23.38 18.21 6.58
C ILE A 156 -23.80 17.75 5.17
N PRO A 157 -23.25 16.63 4.67
CA PRO A 157 -23.58 16.08 3.37
C PRO A 157 -25.04 15.60 3.28
N MET A 158 -25.60 15.53 2.07
CA MET A 158 -26.86 14.83 1.82
C MET A 158 -26.62 13.32 1.81
N GLY A 159 -27.41 12.57 2.58
CA GLY A 159 -27.38 11.10 2.57
C GLY A 159 -28.20 10.54 1.42
N ARG A 160 -27.55 9.86 0.48
CA ARG A 160 -28.15 9.17 -0.68
C ARG A 160 -27.77 7.69 -0.68
N THR A 161 -27.81 7.03 -1.83
CA THR A 161 -27.40 5.62 -2.02
C THR A 161 -26.05 5.53 -2.75
N PRO A 162 -25.46 4.32 -2.86
CA PRO A 162 -24.33 4.07 -3.76
C PRO A 162 -24.65 4.43 -5.21
N SER A 163 -23.61 4.61 -6.02
CA SER A 163 -23.75 4.97 -7.43
C SER A 163 -23.20 3.88 -8.34
N LEU A 164 -23.92 3.55 -9.42
CA LEU A 164 -23.50 2.60 -10.43
C LEU A 164 -22.87 3.34 -11.62
N TRP A 165 -21.69 2.90 -12.03
CA TRP A 165 -20.92 3.51 -13.12
C TRP A 165 -20.46 2.46 -14.13
N THR A 166 -20.50 2.80 -15.41
CA THR A 166 -19.95 1.98 -16.48
C THR A 166 -18.53 2.44 -16.82
N LEU A 167 -17.51 1.59 -16.59
CA LEU A 167 -16.10 1.84 -16.89
C LEU A 167 -15.67 0.97 -18.09
N SER A 168 -16.02 1.40 -19.29
CA SER A 168 -15.70 0.68 -20.54
C SER A 168 -14.20 0.55 -20.83
N GLY A 169 -13.35 1.36 -20.17
CA GLY A 169 -11.90 1.24 -20.26
C GLY A 169 -11.32 0.07 -19.46
N ALA A 170 -12.06 -0.49 -18.50
CA ALA A 170 -11.65 -1.62 -17.68
C ALA A 170 -12.80 -2.62 -17.51
N PRO A 171 -13.18 -3.37 -18.56
CA PRO A 171 -14.16 -4.43 -18.45
C PRO A 171 -13.64 -5.56 -17.54
N HIS A 172 -14.51 -6.08 -16.69
CA HIS A 172 -14.29 -7.29 -15.88
C HIS A 172 -14.98 -8.49 -16.56
N ALA A 173 -14.78 -9.71 -16.03
CA ALA A 173 -15.26 -10.93 -16.66
C ALA A 173 -16.80 -10.99 -16.84
N PHE A 174 -17.56 -10.17 -16.10
CA PHE A 174 -19.02 -10.16 -16.08
C PHE A 174 -19.62 -8.83 -16.59
N GLY A 175 -18.81 -7.94 -17.18
CA GLY A 175 -19.29 -6.70 -17.80
C GLY A 175 -18.34 -5.52 -17.64
N SER A 176 -18.91 -4.33 -17.41
CA SER A 176 -18.15 -3.09 -17.21
C SER A 176 -18.78 -2.19 -16.15
N GLU A 177 -19.65 -2.75 -15.32
CA GLU A 177 -20.38 -2.01 -14.29
C GLU A 177 -19.64 -2.07 -12.95
N TYR A 178 -19.58 -0.94 -12.25
CA TYR A 178 -18.88 -0.78 -10.99
C TYR A 178 -19.76 -0.02 -9.99
N ALA A 179 -19.90 -0.57 -8.79
CA ALA A 179 -20.47 0.15 -7.66
C ALA A 179 -19.39 1.07 -7.07
N VAL A 180 -19.73 2.35 -6.94
CA VAL A 180 -18.87 3.37 -6.30
C VAL A 180 -19.59 3.86 -5.05
N LEU A 181 -18.99 3.53 -3.89
CA LEU A 181 -19.47 3.90 -2.57
C LEU A 181 -18.49 4.91 -2.00
N VAL A 182 -18.92 6.16 -1.85
CA VAL A 182 -18.18 7.18 -1.10
C VAL A 182 -19.05 7.64 0.04
N SER A 183 -18.56 7.58 1.28
CA SER A 183 -19.30 8.02 2.45
C SER A 183 -18.54 9.02 3.29
N VAL A 184 -19.24 10.03 3.80
CA VAL A 184 -18.73 10.99 4.79
C VAL A 184 -19.55 10.85 6.07
N ALA A 185 -18.88 10.67 7.20
CA ALA A 185 -19.52 10.53 8.50
C ALA A 185 -18.95 11.48 9.55
N GLY A 186 -19.79 11.89 10.49
CA GLY A 186 -19.46 12.82 11.56
C GLY A 186 -20.62 13.02 12.52
N ASP A 187 -20.45 13.91 13.49
CA ASP A 187 -21.41 14.16 14.56
C ASP A 187 -21.40 15.62 15.03
N LYS A 188 -22.51 16.07 15.62
CA LYS A 188 -22.68 17.48 16.02
C LYS A 188 -21.71 17.89 17.13
N ILE A 189 -21.50 17.04 18.14
CA ILE A 189 -20.69 17.39 19.32
C ILE A 189 -19.18 17.47 19.02
N SER A 190 -18.67 16.71 18.03
CA SER A 190 -17.30 16.88 17.53
C SER A 190 -17.09 18.14 16.68
N GLY A 191 -18.14 18.93 16.43
CA GLY A 191 -18.13 20.08 15.53
C GLY A 191 -18.24 19.66 14.06
N ASN A 192 -18.93 18.56 13.77
CA ASN A 192 -19.00 17.93 12.45
C ASN A 192 -17.61 17.59 11.89
N LYS A 193 -16.68 17.10 12.74
CA LYS A 193 -15.40 16.53 12.27
C LYS A 193 -15.70 15.35 11.35
N ARG A 194 -15.08 15.36 10.16
CA ARG A 194 -15.42 14.45 9.07
C ARG A 194 -14.45 13.29 8.96
N SER A 195 -15.01 12.09 8.88
CA SER A 195 -14.36 10.91 8.33
C SER A 195 -14.75 10.73 6.87
N LEU A 196 -13.90 10.05 6.10
CA LEU A 196 -14.14 9.65 4.72
C LEU A 196 -14.01 8.14 4.59
N ALA A 197 -14.85 7.51 3.78
CA ALA A 197 -14.57 6.19 3.22
C ALA A 197 -14.91 6.20 1.72
N ALA A 198 -14.16 5.44 0.93
CA ALA A 198 -14.36 5.28 -0.49
C ALA A 198 -14.03 3.83 -0.90
N ASN A 199 -14.87 3.23 -1.74
CA ASN A 199 -14.75 1.87 -2.25
C ASN A 199 -15.23 1.85 -3.71
N ILE A 200 -14.50 1.13 -4.56
CA ILE A 200 -14.88 0.82 -5.95
C ILE A 200 -14.97 -0.70 -6.01
N ILE A 201 -16.07 -1.24 -6.52
CA ILE A 201 -16.28 -2.69 -6.67
C ILE A 201 -16.74 -2.99 -8.10
N PRO A 202 -16.06 -3.87 -8.87
CA PRO A 202 -16.61 -4.40 -10.12
C PRO A 202 -17.83 -5.25 -9.79
N ILE A 203 -18.98 -5.00 -10.42
CA ILE A 203 -20.21 -5.76 -10.16
C ILE A 203 -20.95 -6.24 -11.41
N SER A 204 -21.74 -7.30 -11.23
CA SER A 204 -22.88 -7.63 -12.09
C SER A 204 -24.17 -7.59 -11.27
N VAL A 205 -25.32 -7.37 -11.92
CA VAL A 205 -26.61 -7.30 -11.23
C VAL A 205 -27.36 -8.61 -11.41
N GLN A 206 -27.49 -9.38 -10.32
CA GLN A 206 -28.27 -10.61 -10.26
C GLN A 206 -29.64 -10.38 -9.58
N GLN A 207 -30.66 -11.10 -10.04
CA GLN A 207 -31.94 -11.26 -9.35
C GLN A 207 -31.81 -12.37 -8.30
N THR A 208 -32.08 -12.08 -7.03
CA THR A 208 -32.02 -13.05 -5.93
C THR A 208 -33.38 -13.67 -5.63
N THR A 209 -33.41 -14.68 -4.77
CA THR A 209 -34.66 -15.35 -4.35
C THR A 209 -35.30 -14.69 -3.12
N CYS A 210 -34.80 -13.54 -2.67
CA CYS A 210 -35.31 -12.87 -1.47
C CYS A 210 -36.76 -12.42 -1.65
N ASP A 211 -37.65 -12.84 -0.75
CA ASP A 211 -39.05 -12.39 -0.71
C ASP A 211 -39.21 -11.25 0.31
N PRO A 212 -39.56 -10.02 -0.11
CA PRO A 212 -39.69 -8.88 0.79
C PRO A 212 -40.91 -8.95 1.72
N THR A 213 -41.79 -9.93 1.55
CA THR A 213 -42.91 -10.21 2.47
C THR A 213 -42.49 -11.04 3.68
N THR A 214 -41.44 -11.86 3.55
CA THR A 214 -40.94 -12.75 4.61
C THR A 214 -39.54 -12.38 5.13
N ALA A 215 -38.77 -11.61 4.37
CA ALA A 215 -37.39 -11.27 4.67
C ALA A 215 -37.05 -9.81 4.34
N TYR A 216 -35.86 -9.37 4.74
CA TYR A 216 -35.31 -8.08 4.32
C TYR A 216 -34.53 -8.29 3.03
N CYS A 217 -34.91 -7.58 1.95
CA CYS A 217 -34.25 -7.68 0.64
C CYS A 217 -33.48 -6.40 0.25
N LEU A 218 -33.34 -5.49 1.22
CA LEU A 218 -32.61 -4.24 1.13
C LEU A 218 -31.95 -3.97 2.47
N ASP A 219 -30.71 -3.49 2.44
CA ASP A 219 -30.01 -3.00 3.63
C ASP A 219 -30.67 -1.71 4.14
N THR A 220 -30.96 -1.64 5.44
CA THR A 220 -31.64 -0.48 6.05
C THR A 220 -31.33 -0.35 7.54
N TYR A 221 -31.44 0.87 8.08
CA TYR A 221 -31.54 1.10 9.51
C TYR A 221 -32.99 1.16 9.96
N ARG A 222 -33.32 0.36 10.97
CA ARG A 222 -34.64 0.32 11.60
C ARG A 222 -34.57 0.93 12.99
N GLN A 223 -35.59 1.71 13.31
CA GLN A 223 -35.82 2.19 14.66
C GLN A 223 -36.86 1.32 15.35
N ALA A 224 -36.60 0.95 16.61
CA ALA A 224 -37.59 0.42 17.54
C ALA A 224 -37.71 1.39 18.72
N ILE A 225 -38.93 1.61 19.23
CA ILE A 225 -39.20 2.47 20.38
C ILE A 225 -39.70 1.59 21.52
N ASP A 226 -39.12 1.71 22.71
CA ASP A 226 -39.53 0.97 23.90
C ASP A 226 -40.77 1.59 24.59
N SER A 227 -41.31 0.90 25.60
CA SER A 227 -42.48 1.38 26.36
C SER A 227 -42.21 2.63 27.22
N ALA A 228 -40.95 3.03 27.39
CA ALA A 228 -40.54 4.27 28.05
C ALA A 228 -40.28 5.40 27.05
N GLY A 229 -40.49 5.16 25.75
CA GLY A 229 -40.28 6.14 24.68
C GLY A 229 -38.82 6.28 24.23
N ASN A 230 -37.90 5.39 24.64
CA ASN A 230 -36.54 5.42 24.12
C ASN A 230 -36.47 4.79 22.74
N GLY A 231 -35.86 5.49 21.78
CA GLY A 231 -35.55 4.93 20.48
C GLY A 231 -34.26 4.11 20.52
N SER A 232 -34.23 3.00 19.79
CA SER A 232 -33.01 2.24 19.52
C SER A 232 -32.89 2.01 18.01
N LEU A 233 -31.67 2.17 17.49
CA LEU A 233 -31.37 1.91 16.08
C LEU A 233 -30.67 0.57 15.92
N ARG A 234 -31.08 -0.18 14.89
CA ARG A 234 -30.45 -1.44 14.49
C ARG A 234 -30.31 -1.46 12.98
N PHE A 235 -29.14 -1.86 12.51
CA PHE A 235 -28.99 -2.26 11.12
C PHE A 235 -29.77 -3.55 10.87
N ALA A 236 -30.50 -3.58 9.76
CA ALA A 236 -31.20 -4.72 9.23
C ALA A 236 -30.68 -4.95 7.81
N GLY A 237 -29.66 -5.81 7.71
CA GLY A 237 -29.10 -6.23 6.43
C GLY A 237 -30.06 -7.15 5.68
N ALA A 238 -29.92 -7.18 4.36
CA ALA A 238 -30.70 -8.08 3.54
C ALA A 238 -30.28 -9.55 3.76
N MET A 239 -31.26 -10.46 3.69
CA MET A 239 -31.12 -11.88 3.96
C MET A 239 -31.74 -12.70 2.81
N PRO A 240 -30.99 -12.96 1.72
CA PRO A 240 -31.41 -13.90 0.68
C PRO A 240 -31.48 -15.34 1.21
N SER A 241 -32.28 -16.19 0.55
CA SER A 241 -32.18 -17.65 0.74
C SER A 241 -31.13 -18.28 -0.19
N ASP A 242 -30.73 -17.58 -1.25
CA ASP A 242 -29.55 -17.88 -2.05
C ASP A 242 -28.26 -17.45 -1.33
N ASN A 243 -27.25 -18.32 -1.31
CA ASN A 243 -25.96 -18.12 -0.60
C ASN A 243 -25.01 -17.19 -1.39
N VAL A 244 -25.49 -15.99 -1.77
CA VAL A 244 -24.78 -15.01 -2.60
C VAL A 244 -24.10 -13.93 -1.76
N ARG A 245 -22.88 -13.51 -2.14
CA ARG A 245 -22.16 -12.40 -1.50
C ARG A 245 -22.40 -11.09 -2.26
N CYS A 246 -23.42 -10.36 -1.83
CA CYS A 246 -23.88 -9.13 -2.47
C CYS A 246 -23.13 -7.89 -1.97
N SER A 247 -22.47 -7.20 -2.89
CA SER A 247 -21.73 -5.95 -2.66
C SER A 247 -22.61 -4.71 -2.54
N VAL A 248 -23.83 -4.72 -3.10
CA VAL A 248 -24.89 -3.73 -2.80
C VAL A 248 -26.26 -4.39 -3.02
N TRP A 249 -27.17 -4.21 -2.07
CA TRP A 249 -28.57 -4.63 -2.19
C TRP A 249 -29.44 -3.54 -2.82
N THR A 250 -30.33 -3.91 -3.74
CA THR A 250 -31.12 -2.96 -4.55
C THR A 250 -32.55 -3.44 -4.80
N GLU A 251 -33.45 -2.55 -5.22
CA GLU A 251 -34.90 -2.78 -5.18
C GLU A 251 -35.37 -3.94 -6.07
N GLY A 252 -36.43 -4.62 -5.63
CA GLY A 252 -36.96 -5.80 -6.30
C GLY A 252 -36.07 -7.04 -6.10
N SER A 253 -35.43 -7.17 -4.93
CA SER A 253 -34.59 -8.30 -4.55
C SER A 253 -33.44 -8.53 -5.53
N LYS A 254 -32.73 -7.45 -5.86
CA LYS A 254 -31.57 -7.49 -6.74
C LYS A 254 -30.29 -7.28 -5.92
N CYS A 255 -29.21 -7.83 -6.46
CA CYS A 255 -27.92 -7.91 -5.83
C CYS A 255 -26.86 -7.46 -6.83
N GLY A 256 -26.05 -6.46 -6.47
CA GLY A 256 -24.77 -6.24 -7.12
C GLY A 256 -23.77 -7.27 -6.61
N LEU A 257 -23.53 -8.35 -7.34
CA LEU A 257 -22.48 -9.32 -7.01
C LEU A 257 -21.10 -8.67 -7.22
N GLY A 258 -20.20 -8.79 -6.24
CA GLY A 258 -18.80 -8.40 -6.41
C GLY A 258 -18.04 -9.40 -7.28
N HIS A 259 -17.17 -8.89 -8.14
CA HIS A 259 -16.29 -9.64 -9.04
C HIS A 259 -14.84 -9.17 -8.96
N ALA A 260 -13.93 -9.99 -9.48
CA ALA A 260 -12.53 -9.65 -9.57
C ALA A 260 -12.26 -8.41 -10.43
N PHE A 261 -11.37 -7.54 -9.96
CA PHE A 261 -10.83 -6.44 -10.73
C PHE A 261 -10.00 -6.97 -11.93
N PRO A 262 -10.16 -6.39 -13.14
CA PRO A 262 -9.31 -6.74 -14.26
C PRO A 262 -7.86 -6.33 -13.99
N ALA A 263 -6.92 -7.23 -14.31
CA ALA A 263 -5.50 -7.02 -14.08
C ALA A 263 -4.93 -5.87 -14.95
N GLY A 264 -3.91 -5.18 -14.44
CA GLY A 264 -3.19 -4.15 -15.18
C GLY A 264 -3.85 -2.76 -15.22
N PHE A 265 -4.92 -2.54 -14.46
CA PHE A 265 -5.61 -1.25 -14.34
C PHE A 265 -5.37 -0.55 -13.00
N SER A 266 -5.39 0.77 -13.03
CA SER A 266 -5.54 1.63 -11.84
C SER A 266 -6.82 2.46 -11.95
N TYR A 267 -7.38 2.85 -10.81
CA TYR A 267 -8.63 3.57 -10.71
C TYR A 267 -8.40 4.91 -10.04
N THR A 268 -8.97 5.97 -10.63
CA THR A 268 -8.94 7.32 -10.09
C THR A 268 -10.35 7.75 -9.70
N LEU A 269 -10.53 8.15 -8.45
CA LEU A 269 -11.75 8.72 -7.90
C LEU A 269 -11.52 10.18 -7.57
N LYS A 270 -12.47 11.05 -7.93
CA LYS A 270 -12.50 12.46 -7.53
C LYS A 270 -13.76 12.79 -6.76
N VAL A 271 -13.62 13.49 -5.63
CA VAL A 271 -14.71 13.86 -4.72
C VAL A 271 -14.53 15.30 -4.30
N ARG A 272 -15.61 16.10 -4.32
CA ARG A 272 -15.61 17.48 -3.81
C ARG A 272 -16.25 17.51 -2.43
N LEU A 273 -15.56 18.01 -1.42
CA LEU A 273 -16.00 18.02 -0.02
C LEU A 273 -16.10 19.44 0.55
N ALA A 274 -17.08 19.71 1.41
CA ALA A 274 -17.27 21.00 2.10
C ALA A 274 -16.21 21.29 3.19
N SER A 275 -15.38 20.30 3.52
CA SER A 275 -14.11 20.43 4.23
C SER A 275 -13.31 19.13 4.15
N GLU A 276 -12.00 19.23 4.39
CA GLU A 276 -11.10 18.08 4.46
C GLU A 276 -11.51 17.10 5.59
N PRO A 277 -11.43 15.78 5.35
CA PRO A 277 -11.52 14.77 6.40
C PRO A 277 -10.37 14.91 7.41
N VAL A 278 -10.57 14.43 8.64
CA VAL A 278 -9.55 14.50 9.70
C VAL A 278 -9.01 13.12 10.08
N GLY A 279 -7.73 13.05 10.49
CA GLY A 279 -7.15 11.87 11.13
C GLY A 279 -6.25 11.03 10.23
N TRP A 280 -6.19 9.72 10.48
CA TRP A 280 -5.35 8.75 9.77
C TRP A 280 -6.21 7.88 8.86
N LEU A 281 -5.71 7.56 7.66
CA LEU A 281 -6.41 6.71 6.69
C LEU A 281 -5.77 5.32 6.62
N HIS A 282 -6.61 4.31 6.37
CA HIS A 282 -6.22 2.95 6.03
C HIS A 282 -6.90 2.50 4.73
N GLY A 283 -6.27 1.63 3.92
CA GLY A 283 -6.87 1.16 2.67
C GLY A 283 -6.28 -0.12 2.08
N ARG A 284 -6.98 -0.66 1.09
CA ARG A 284 -6.56 -1.80 0.27
C ARG A 284 -6.31 -1.29 -1.14
N MET A 285 -5.06 -0.91 -1.39
CA MET A 285 -4.60 -0.25 -2.62
C MET A 285 -3.09 -0.45 -2.79
N GLU A 286 -2.61 -0.51 -4.03
CA GLU A 286 -1.19 -0.45 -4.40
C GLU A 286 -0.89 0.87 -5.10
N ASP A 287 0.31 1.43 -4.85
CA ASP A 287 0.78 2.71 -5.41
C ASP A 287 -0.20 3.89 -5.22
N PRO A 288 -0.76 4.11 -4.01
CA PRO A 288 -1.75 5.16 -3.80
C PRO A 288 -1.16 6.57 -3.97
N SER A 289 -1.70 7.32 -4.91
CA SER A 289 -1.53 8.76 -5.04
C SER A 289 -2.81 9.44 -4.55
N ILE A 290 -2.72 10.13 -3.41
CA ILE A 290 -3.87 10.77 -2.76
C ILE A 290 -3.52 12.23 -2.50
N THR A 291 -4.41 13.14 -2.93
CA THR A 291 -4.25 14.58 -2.78
C THR A 291 -5.51 15.21 -2.20
N PHE A 292 -5.34 16.06 -1.20
CA PHE A 292 -6.38 16.93 -0.63
C PHE A 292 -6.01 18.37 -0.99
N ILE A 293 -6.79 19.01 -1.84
CA ILE A 293 -6.53 20.40 -2.30
C ILE A 293 -7.67 21.28 -1.76
N THR A 294 -7.37 22.07 -0.75
CA THR A 294 -8.35 22.95 -0.10
C THR A 294 -8.27 24.37 -0.68
N THR A 295 -9.34 24.82 -1.34
CA THR A 295 -9.49 26.17 -1.93
C THR A 295 -10.85 26.75 -1.52
N ASP A 296 -10.90 28.02 -1.10
CA ASP A 296 -12.11 28.72 -0.63
C ASP A 296 -12.94 27.93 0.41
N GLY A 297 -12.25 27.18 1.27
CA GLY A 297 -12.87 26.37 2.33
C GLY A 297 -13.52 25.07 1.87
N LYS A 298 -13.44 24.73 0.58
CA LYS A 298 -13.83 23.44 -0.03
C LYS A 298 -12.58 22.62 -0.31
N THR A 299 -12.69 21.29 -0.31
CA THR A 299 -11.58 20.37 -0.51
C THR A 299 -11.87 19.42 -1.65
N ASP A 300 -11.07 19.51 -2.70
CA ASP A 300 -11.06 18.51 -3.77
C ASP A 300 -10.14 17.35 -3.37
N VAL A 301 -10.70 16.15 -3.35
CA VAL A 301 -10.01 14.90 -3.03
C VAL A 301 -9.83 14.10 -4.31
N THR A 302 -8.59 13.77 -4.66
CA THR A 302 -8.29 12.81 -5.73
C THR A 302 -7.54 11.63 -5.14
N ILE A 303 -8.01 10.41 -5.43
CA ILE A 303 -7.42 9.14 -5.01
C ILE A 303 -7.18 8.33 -6.27
N SER A 304 -5.93 8.02 -6.60
CA SER A 304 -5.54 7.17 -7.74
C SER A 304 -4.68 6.01 -7.25
N ALA A 305 -5.11 4.77 -7.50
CA ALA A 305 -4.36 3.58 -7.06
C ALA A 305 -4.75 2.32 -7.85
N LYS A 306 -3.94 1.27 -7.76
CA LYS A 306 -4.29 -0.08 -8.23
C LYS A 306 -5.06 -0.85 -7.15
N PRO A 307 -5.96 -1.78 -7.53
CA PRO A 307 -6.54 -2.74 -6.59
C PRO A 307 -5.47 -3.73 -6.10
N VAL A 308 -5.70 -4.39 -4.97
CA VAL A 308 -4.80 -5.43 -4.42
C VAL A 308 -5.56 -6.70 -4.02
N PRO A 309 -4.95 -7.89 -4.19
CA PRO A 309 -5.51 -9.14 -3.67
C PRO A 309 -5.30 -9.23 -2.16
N VAL A 310 -6.39 -9.40 -1.40
CA VAL A 310 -6.39 -9.51 0.07
C VAL A 310 -6.84 -10.92 0.45
N PRO A 311 -6.04 -11.69 1.21
CA PRO A 311 -6.38 -13.03 1.62
C PRO A 311 -7.41 -13.02 2.75
N SER A 312 -8.24 -14.05 2.79
CA SER A 312 -8.96 -14.49 3.98
C SER A 312 -8.31 -15.74 4.57
N ALA A 313 -8.46 -15.97 5.87
CA ALA A 313 -8.07 -17.21 6.53
C ALA A 313 -9.30 -17.81 7.22
N VAL A 314 -9.66 -19.04 6.84
CA VAL A 314 -10.81 -19.76 7.36
C VAL A 314 -10.34 -21.15 7.79
N GLY A 315 -10.63 -21.51 9.02
CA GLY A 315 -10.48 -22.89 9.51
C GLY A 315 -11.81 -23.35 10.09
N THR A 316 -12.32 -24.49 9.64
CA THR A 316 -13.52 -25.10 10.23
C THR A 316 -13.30 -26.60 10.44
N GLY A 317 -13.92 -27.15 11.47
CA GLY A 317 -13.84 -28.57 11.79
C GLY A 317 -14.92 -28.99 12.77
N MET A 318 -15.37 -30.24 12.67
CA MET A 318 -16.18 -30.85 13.73
C MET A 318 -15.34 -30.96 15.00
N TRP A 319 -15.95 -30.78 16.17
CA TRP A 319 -15.26 -30.78 17.46
C TRP A 319 -14.22 -31.89 17.61
N ASP A 320 -14.60 -33.14 17.35
CA ASP A 320 -13.72 -34.32 17.50
C ASP A 320 -12.57 -34.38 16.48
N SER A 321 -12.65 -33.61 15.38
CA SER A 321 -11.60 -33.47 14.37
C SER A 321 -10.64 -32.30 14.63
N LEU A 322 -10.98 -31.40 15.56
CA LEU A 322 -10.09 -30.28 15.91
C LEU A 322 -8.93 -30.74 16.81
N PRO A 323 -7.69 -30.26 16.57
CA PRO A 323 -6.59 -30.42 17.50
C PRO A 323 -6.93 -29.94 18.91
N ALA A 324 -6.40 -30.62 19.93
CA ALA A 324 -6.66 -30.33 21.34
C ALA A 324 -6.42 -28.85 21.74
N LYS A 325 -5.45 -28.17 21.12
CA LYS A 325 -5.20 -26.73 21.33
C LYS A 325 -6.38 -25.84 20.89
N LEU A 326 -7.03 -26.19 19.77
CA LEU A 326 -8.21 -25.46 19.27
C LEU A 326 -9.44 -25.77 20.13
N GLN A 327 -9.63 -27.04 20.50
CA GLN A 327 -10.67 -27.44 21.46
C GLN A 327 -10.54 -26.68 22.79
N GLN A 328 -9.32 -26.59 23.34
CA GLN A 328 -9.05 -25.83 24.56
C GLN A 328 -9.39 -24.35 24.38
N TRP A 329 -8.93 -23.71 23.29
CA TRP A 329 -9.24 -22.31 23.03
C TRP A 329 -10.75 -22.03 23.02
N PHE A 330 -11.56 -22.86 22.34
CA PHE A 330 -13.02 -22.72 22.34
C PHE A 330 -13.66 -23.01 23.70
N THR A 331 -13.03 -23.83 24.54
CA THR A 331 -13.50 -24.10 25.91
C THR A 331 -13.25 -22.90 26.83
N ASP A 332 -12.09 -22.27 26.69
CA ASP A 332 -11.67 -21.16 27.54
C ASP A 332 -12.31 -19.81 27.14
N ASN A 333 -12.62 -19.63 25.84
CA ASN A 333 -13.07 -18.34 25.29
C ASN A 333 -14.57 -18.26 24.93
N CYS A 334 -15.27 -19.37 24.67
CA CYS A 334 -16.72 -19.35 24.48
C CYS A 334 -17.45 -19.39 25.83
N PRO A 335 -18.61 -18.69 25.99
CA PRO A 335 -19.35 -17.94 24.99
C PRO A 335 -18.80 -16.54 24.68
N LYS A 336 -17.88 -16.01 25.49
CA LYS A 336 -17.51 -14.58 25.54
C LYS A 336 -17.03 -14.01 24.21
N SER A 337 -16.25 -14.80 23.46
CA SER A 337 -15.59 -14.38 22.21
C SER A 337 -16.17 -15.06 20.97
N CYS A 338 -17.30 -15.75 21.07
CA CYS A 338 -17.78 -16.68 20.04
C CYS A 338 -19.21 -16.39 19.56
N GLY A 339 -19.42 -16.36 18.25
CA GLY A 339 -20.74 -16.33 17.62
C GLY A 339 -21.31 -17.73 17.37
N THR A 340 -22.64 -17.83 17.26
CA THR A 340 -23.37 -19.03 16.81
C THR A 340 -24.17 -18.73 15.53
N ARG A 341 -24.53 -19.78 14.80
CA ARG A 341 -25.43 -19.79 13.63
C ARG A 341 -26.58 -20.78 13.79
N VAL A 342 -26.55 -21.66 14.80
CA VAL A 342 -27.69 -22.45 15.27
C VAL A 342 -28.38 -21.72 16.43
N ASP A 343 -29.69 -21.95 16.56
CA ASP A 343 -30.46 -21.52 17.74
C ASP A 343 -29.95 -22.23 19.00
N GLY A 344 -29.64 -21.46 20.03
CA GLY A 344 -29.12 -21.98 21.30
C GLY A 344 -28.07 -21.08 21.93
N SER A 345 -27.42 -21.59 22.97
CA SER A 345 -26.35 -20.88 23.68
C SER A 345 -24.97 -21.41 23.28
N THR A 346 -24.01 -20.52 23.03
CA THR A 346 -22.59 -20.86 22.88
C THR A 346 -21.95 -21.41 24.16
N SER A 347 -22.67 -21.39 25.30
CA SER A 347 -22.28 -22.03 26.56
C SER A 347 -22.63 -23.53 26.65
N LEU A 348 -23.37 -24.10 25.69
CA LEU A 348 -23.67 -25.53 25.66
C LEU A 348 -22.39 -26.37 25.49
N ALA A 349 -22.46 -27.68 25.75
CA ALA A 349 -21.34 -28.58 25.51
C ALA A 349 -20.89 -28.50 24.03
N PRO A 350 -19.60 -28.70 23.70
CA PRO A 350 -19.10 -28.48 22.35
C PRO A 350 -19.85 -29.27 21.26
N LEU A 351 -20.17 -30.55 21.50
CA LEU A 351 -20.96 -31.38 20.57
C LEU A 351 -22.46 -30.99 20.47
N GLN A 352 -22.90 -29.99 21.23
CA GLN A 352 -24.29 -29.50 21.29
C GLN A 352 -24.44 -28.04 20.83
N ARG A 353 -23.35 -27.40 20.37
CA ARG A 353 -23.34 -26.03 19.83
C ARG A 353 -22.61 -25.99 18.49
N ASN A 354 -22.79 -24.92 17.74
CA ASN A 354 -21.73 -24.45 16.86
C ASN A 354 -21.08 -23.21 17.51
N ALA A 355 -19.79 -22.99 17.29
CA ALA A 355 -19.13 -21.77 17.76
C ALA A 355 -18.05 -21.31 16.78
N PHE A 356 -18.16 -20.05 16.35
CA PHE A 356 -17.20 -19.42 15.46
C PHE A 356 -16.52 -18.25 16.16
N SER A 357 -15.20 -18.15 16.00
CA SER A 357 -14.45 -16.94 16.28
C SER A 357 -14.33 -16.08 15.02
N ASN A 358 -14.54 -14.79 15.18
CA ASN A 358 -14.49 -13.79 14.11
C ASN A 358 -13.91 -12.47 14.63
N PRO A 359 -12.67 -12.47 15.17
CA PRO A 359 -12.06 -11.29 15.74
C PRO A 359 -11.76 -10.25 14.65
N VAL A 360 -11.81 -8.99 15.03
CA VAL A 360 -11.59 -7.89 14.10
C VAL A 360 -10.12 -7.85 13.66
N VAL A 361 -9.87 -7.87 12.34
CA VAL A 361 -8.55 -8.13 11.71
C VAL A 361 -7.40 -7.16 12.08
N TYR A 362 -7.69 -6.06 12.76
CA TYR A 362 -6.69 -5.10 13.25
C TYR A 362 -6.44 -5.15 14.78
N ARG A 363 -7.06 -6.11 15.48
CA ARG A 363 -6.89 -6.32 16.93
C ARG A 363 -5.92 -7.48 17.21
N GLN A 364 -5.20 -7.42 18.32
CA GLN A 364 -4.20 -8.43 18.70
C GLN A 364 -4.76 -9.86 18.75
N ALA A 365 -6.02 -10.03 19.17
CA ALA A 365 -6.70 -11.34 19.17
C ALA A 365 -6.68 -12.02 17.78
N ALA A 366 -6.85 -11.26 16.69
CA ALA A 366 -6.81 -11.83 15.34
C ALA A 366 -5.40 -12.33 14.96
N PHE A 367 -4.34 -11.67 15.42
CA PHE A 367 -2.95 -12.13 15.23
C PHE A 367 -2.66 -13.40 16.03
N ASP A 368 -3.15 -13.47 17.27
CA ASP A 368 -2.97 -14.62 18.14
C ASP A 368 -3.74 -15.84 17.60
N GLU A 369 -4.96 -15.62 17.08
CA GLU A 369 -5.78 -16.65 16.47
C GLU A 369 -5.28 -17.10 15.09
N LEU A 370 -4.82 -16.19 14.21
CA LEU A 370 -4.19 -16.62 12.96
C LEU A 370 -3.03 -17.57 13.25
N LYS A 371 -2.14 -17.20 14.18
CA LYS A 371 -1.00 -18.03 14.60
C LYS A 371 -1.43 -19.37 15.22
N LEU A 372 -2.52 -19.39 15.99
CA LEU A 372 -3.06 -20.61 16.58
C LEU A 372 -3.62 -21.57 15.50
N TRP A 373 -4.15 -21.02 14.40
CA TRP A 373 -4.78 -21.78 13.33
C TRP A 373 -3.87 -22.08 12.13
N THR A 374 -2.70 -21.43 11.99
CA THR A 374 -1.76 -21.57 10.85
C THR A 374 -1.53 -23.03 10.44
N ASP A 375 -1.17 -23.90 11.40
CA ASP A 375 -0.91 -25.32 11.13
C ASP A 375 -2.16 -26.06 10.60
N TYR A 376 -3.34 -25.72 11.11
CA TYR A 376 -4.61 -26.35 10.72
C TYR A 376 -5.07 -25.92 9.33
N ILE A 377 -4.88 -24.63 8.99
CA ILE A 377 -5.17 -24.08 7.66
C ILE A 377 -4.02 -24.27 6.66
N LYS A 378 -2.95 -24.97 7.05
CA LYS A 378 -1.73 -25.23 6.24
C LYS A 378 -1.08 -23.95 5.69
N ASP A 379 -1.10 -22.88 6.50
CA ASP A 379 -0.57 -21.56 6.15
C ASP A 379 -1.03 -21.02 4.77
N SER A 380 -2.24 -21.41 4.36
CA SER A 380 -2.81 -21.10 3.04
C SER A 380 -4.02 -20.18 3.16
N ALA A 381 -4.18 -19.24 2.22
CA ALA A 381 -5.37 -18.42 2.12
C ALA A 381 -6.62 -19.25 1.77
N PHE A 382 -7.79 -18.88 2.30
CA PHE A 382 -9.06 -19.49 1.90
C PHE A 382 -9.56 -18.92 0.56
N ALA A 383 -9.43 -17.61 0.37
CA ALA A 383 -9.74 -16.90 -0.87
C ALA A 383 -8.88 -15.62 -0.98
N LEU A 384 -8.63 -15.13 -2.19
CA LEU A 384 -7.87 -13.90 -2.47
C LEU A 384 -8.74 -12.88 -3.20
N THR A 385 -9.42 -12.02 -2.44
CA THR A 385 -10.34 -11.04 -3.02
C THR A 385 -9.63 -9.78 -3.45
N SER A 386 -9.88 -9.33 -4.67
CA SER A 386 -9.35 -8.07 -5.18
C SER A 386 -10.13 -6.88 -4.63
N GLN A 387 -9.42 -5.90 -4.06
CA GLN A 387 -10.04 -4.76 -3.38
C GLN A 387 -9.40 -3.43 -3.78
N TRP A 388 -10.24 -2.40 -3.91
CA TRP A 388 -9.84 -1.01 -4.01
C TRP A 388 -10.66 -0.20 -2.99
N ARG A 389 -10.03 0.23 -1.90
CA ARG A 389 -10.74 1.03 -0.88
C ARG A 389 -9.81 1.84 0.01
N VAL A 390 -10.34 2.92 0.58
CA VAL A 390 -9.71 3.73 1.63
C VAL A 390 -10.75 4.23 2.62
N ARG A 391 -10.38 4.35 3.90
CA ARG A 391 -11.20 5.00 4.92
C ARG A 391 -10.35 5.68 5.99
N THR A 392 -10.88 6.69 6.63
CA THR A 392 -10.40 7.18 7.92
C THR A 392 -10.56 6.08 8.98
N LEU A 393 -9.61 6.01 9.92
CA LEU A 393 -9.74 5.21 11.14
C LEU A 393 -10.71 5.88 12.14
N ALA A 394 -11.57 5.10 12.76
CA ALA A 394 -12.52 5.56 13.76
C ALA A 394 -11.82 5.99 15.06
N ALA A 395 -12.55 6.72 15.92
CA ALA A 395 -11.99 7.29 17.14
C ALA A 395 -11.50 6.22 18.14
N ASP A 396 -12.10 5.03 18.15
CA ASP A 396 -11.69 3.89 18.98
C ASP A 396 -10.44 3.19 18.42
N GLU A 397 -10.35 3.00 17.10
CA GLU A 397 -9.13 2.54 16.40
C GLU A 397 -7.95 3.50 16.58
N MET A 398 -8.23 4.78 16.85
CA MET A 398 -7.25 5.84 17.12
C MET A 398 -7.06 6.10 18.62
N GLY A 399 -7.63 5.26 19.50
CA GLY A 399 -7.51 5.40 20.95
C GLY A 399 -6.05 5.39 21.44
N SER A 400 -5.23 4.52 20.84
CA SER A 400 -3.79 4.36 21.10
C SER A 400 -2.89 5.39 20.39
N ALA A 401 -3.43 6.20 19.46
CA ALA A 401 -2.65 7.16 18.68
C ALA A 401 -2.08 8.32 19.53
N SER A 402 -0.96 8.88 19.09
CA SER A 402 -0.30 10.00 19.78
C SER A 402 -1.04 11.34 19.58
N GLU A 403 -0.68 12.31 20.42
CA GLU A 403 -1.17 13.69 20.32
C GLU A 403 -0.86 14.34 18.96
N CYS A 404 0.25 13.95 18.32
CA CYS A 404 0.63 14.40 16.97
C CYS A 404 -0.50 14.19 15.96
N ILE A 405 -1.24 13.08 16.05
CA ILE A 405 -2.37 12.80 15.15
C ILE A 405 -3.68 13.35 15.71
N LYS A 406 -3.93 13.19 17.02
CA LYS A 406 -5.19 13.60 17.67
C LYS A 406 -5.44 15.11 17.61
N ASN A 407 -4.38 15.93 17.68
CA ASN A 407 -4.48 17.39 17.68
C ASN A 407 -4.32 18.02 16.28
N ALA A 408 -3.97 17.24 15.27
CA ALA A 408 -3.75 17.75 13.93
C ALA A 408 -5.06 18.02 13.18
N SER A 409 -5.03 19.03 12.31
CA SER A 409 -6.06 19.28 11.29
C SER A 409 -5.82 18.44 10.05
N GLY A 410 -6.90 18.15 9.32
CA GLY A 410 -6.86 17.46 8.03
C GLY A 410 -6.36 16.01 8.12
N VAL A 411 -5.96 15.48 6.96
CA VAL A 411 -5.36 14.14 6.87
C VAL A 411 -3.89 14.19 7.30
N THR A 412 -3.53 13.28 8.20
CA THR A 412 -2.23 13.22 8.87
C THR A 412 -1.31 12.15 8.26
N GLY A 413 -1.90 11.08 7.76
CA GLY A 413 -1.21 10.00 7.07
C GLY A 413 -2.16 8.92 6.59
N ILE A 414 -1.61 8.00 5.80
CA ILE A 414 -2.30 6.94 5.08
C ILE A 414 -1.41 5.70 5.14
N VAL A 415 -1.99 4.57 5.55
CA VAL A 415 -1.42 3.24 5.33
C VAL A 415 -2.28 2.48 4.34
N THR A 416 -1.65 1.75 3.44
CA THR A 416 -2.33 0.76 2.60
C THR A 416 -1.55 -0.53 2.62
N THR A 417 -2.25 -1.65 2.69
CA THR A 417 -1.61 -2.97 2.59
C THR A 417 -2.60 -4.00 2.06
N ASN A 418 -2.07 -5.02 1.40
CA ASN A 418 -2.84 -6.19 0.97
C ASN A 418 -2.92 -7.30 2.05
N SER A 419 -2.28 -7.10 3.20
CA SER A 419 -2.27 -8.06 4.30
C SER A 419 -3.65 -8.25 4.95
N LEU A 420 -4.04 -9.49 5.25
CA LEU A 420 -5.24 -9.83 6.02
C LEU A 420 -5.28 -9.06 7.35
N LEU A 421 -4.28 -9.28 8.20
CA LEU A 421 -4.12 -8.60 9.49
C LEU A 421 -3.13 -7.45 9.40
N TYR A 422 -3.36 -6.41 10.18
CA TYR A 422 -2.56 -5.17 10.20
C TYR A 422 -2.69 -4.43 11.54
N SER A 423 -1.76 -3.53 11.87
CA SER A 423 -1.88 -2.68 13.07
C SER A 423 -2.90 -1.56 12.86
N GLU A 424 -3.70 -1.25 13.87
CA GLU A 424 -4.36 0.05 13.98
C GLU A 424 -3.31 1.19 13.98
N GLY A 425 -3.64 2.31 13.34
CA GLY A 425 -2.85 3.54 13.38
C GLY A 425 -1.55 3.58 12.54
N PRO A 426 -0.62 4.50 12.87
CA PRO A 426 0.70 4.62 12.23
C PRO A 426 1.66 3.50 12.66
N PRO A 427 2.76 3.27 11.93
CA PRO A 427 3.89 2.50 12.47
C PRO A 427 4.47 3.15 13.73
N THR A 428 4.99 2.34 14.65
CA THR A 428 5.72 2.83 15.83
C THR A 428 7.19 3.02 15.51
N PHE A 429 7.83 4.06 16.05
CA PHE A 429 9.27 4.25 15.89
C PHE A 429 10.02 3.78 17.14
N ASP A 430 10.83 2.74 16.96
CA ASP A 430 11.81 2.29 17.94
C ASP A 430 13.02 3.25 17.91
N THR A 431 13.16 4.04 18.96
CA THR A 431 14.22 5.04 19.08
C THR A 431 15.60 4.43 19.37
N THR A 432 15.67 3.18 19.81
CA THR A 432 16.91 2.45 20.09
C THR A 432 17.44 1.85 18.78
N ASN A 433 16.64 1.01 18.13
CA ASN A 433 17.01 0.33 16.89
C ASN A 433 16.88 1.23 15.64
N LYS A 434 16.29 2.42 15.80
CA LYS A 434 15.92 3.36 14.72
C LYS A 434 14.99 2.72 13.70
N THR A 435 14.04 1.86 14.09
CA THR A 435 13.14 1.17 13.14
C THR A 435 11.71 1.69 13.22
N LEU A 436 11.09 1.97 12.06
CA LEU A 436 9.63 2.02 11.95
C LEU A 436 9.10 0.59 11.91
N ASN A 437 8.26 0.24 12.87
CA ASN A 437 7.69 -1.09 13.03
C ASN A 437 6.19 -1.04 12.74
N TYR A 438 5.72 -1.85 11.79
CA TYR A 438 4.31 -1.99 11.47
C TYR A 438 3.91 -3.48 11.51
N LYS A 439 2.89 -3.83 12.31
CA LYS A 439 2.40 -5.21 12.35
C LYS A 439 1.56 -5.51 11.10
N VAL A 440 1.87 -6.60 10.42
CA VAL A 440 1.11 -7.18 9.30
C VAL A 440 1.25 -8.69 9.34
N ALA A 441 0.17 -9.44 9.14
CA ALA A 441 0.23 -10.90 9.05
C ALA A 441 -0.84 -11.42 8.10
N SER A 442 -0.47 -12.44 7.31
CA SER A 442 -1.34 -13.17 6.38
C SER A 442 -0.83 -14.61 6.30
N PRO A 443 -1.63 -15.56 5.77
CA PRO A 443 -1.11 -16.84 5.33
C PRO A 443 0.08 -16.66 4.37
N HIS A 444 1.08 -17.54 4.47
CA HIS A 444 2.27 -17.50 3.62
C HIS A 444 1.98 -17.92 2.17
N PHE A 445 0.98 -18.79 1.96
CA PHE A 445 0.57 -19.27 0.64
C PHE A 445 -0.78 -18.71 0.19
N GLU A 446 -0.95 -18.61 -1.13
CA GLU A 446 -2.23 -18.42 -1.80
C GLU A 446 -3.15 -19.65 -1.61
N LYS A 447 -4.36 -19.59 -2.17
CA LYS A 447 -5.38 -20.64 -2.00
C LYS A 447 -5.05 -21.99 -2.65
N ASP A 448 -4.00 -22.05 -3.46
CA ASP A 448 -3.46 -23.30 -4.02
C ASP A 448 -2.58 -24.06 -3.00
N GLY A 449 -2.16 -23.41 -1.91
CA GLY A 449 -1.23 -23.94 -0.93
C GLY A 449 0.20 -24.10 -1.43
N THR A 450 0.56 -23.47 -2.56
CA THR A 450 1.89 -23.59 -3.19
C THR A 450 2.49 -22.28 -3.68
N THR A 451 1.66 -21.34 -4.14
CA THR A 451 2.12 -20.01 -4.58
C THR A 451 2.34 -19.13 -3.36
N GLU A 452 3.53 -18.54 -3.23
CA GLU A 452 3.87 -17.70 -2.08
C GLU A 452 3.14 -16.35 -2.17
N PHE A 453 2.29 -16.03 -1.19
CA PHE A 453 1.53 -14.79 -1.16
C PHE A 453 2.45 -13.59 -0.85
N LYS A 454 2.47 -12.63 -1.77
CA LYS A 454 3.40 -11.48 -1.73
C LYS A 454 2.77 -10.22 -1.15
N GLY A 455 3.42 -9.69 -0.11
CA GLY A 455 3.00 -8.49 0.59
C GLY A 455 3.25 -7.19 -0.18
N VAL A 456 2.32 -6.26 -0.02
CA VAL A 456 2.40 -4.85 -0.42
C VAL A 456 2.06 -4.01 0.80
N TYR A 457 2.87 -2.99 1.06
CA TYR A 457 2.67 -2.00 2.12
C TYR A 457 3.08 -0.63 1.58
N ASN A 458 2.19 0.36 1.67
CA ASN A 458 2.53 1.76 1.38
C ASN A 458 2.13 2.63 2.57
N LEU A 459 3.03 3.51 2.96
CA LEU A 459 2.89 4.51 3.99
C LEU A 459 3.04 5.89 3.35
N THR A 460 2.19 6.84 3.74
CA THR A 460 2.31 8.25 3.34
C THR A 460 1.93 9.09 4.55
N VAL A 461 2.85 9.92 5.04
CA VAL A 461 2.70 10.70 6.28
C VAL A 461 3.04 12.15 5.98
N ARG A 462 2.26 13.10 6.49
CA ARG A 462 2.57 14.52 6.32
C ARG A 462 3.87 14.87 7.06
N ASP A 463 4.66 15.80 6.54
CA ASP A 463 6.03 16.03 7.02
C ASP A 463 6.10 16.52 8.48
N ASP A 464 5.21 17.43 8.88
CA ASP A 464 5.00 17.85 10.27
C ASP A 464 4.59 16.69 11.20
N ILE A 465 3.73 15.79 10.73
CA ILE A 465 3.28 14.61 11.48
C ILE A 465 4.41 13.58 11.60
N ALA A 466 5.16 13.34 10.54
CA ALA A 466 6.31 12.45 10.55
C ALA A 466 7.41 12.98 11.47
N GLU A 467 7.63 14.29 11.49
CA GLU A 467 8.56 14.92 12.43
C GLU A 467 8.06 14.81 13.88
N CYS A 468 6.78 15.04 14.14
CA CYS A 468 6.21 14.92 15.49
C CYS A 468 6.25 13.46 16.01
N LEU A 469 5.90 12.48 15.17
CA LEU A 469 5.85 11.07 15.52
C LEU A 469 7.23 10.42 15.68
N TYR A 470 8.14 10.72 14.76
CA TYR A 470 9.38 9.95 14.58
C TYR A 470 10.64 10.79 14.80
N LYS A 471 10.49 12.12 14.96
CA LYS A 471 11.58 13.08 15.17
C LYS A 471 12.68 12.97 14.11
N PHE A 472 12.28 12.85 12.85
CA PHE A 472 13.20 12.61 11.74
C PHE A 472 14.34 13.64 11.67
N SER A 473 14.11 14.92 11.99
CA SER A 473 15.17 15.93 12.01
C SER A 473 16.21 15.70 13.11
N GLU A 474 15.82 15.12 14.26
CA GLU A 474 16.73 14.71 15.34
C GLU A 474 17.37 13.34 15.04
N ALA A 475 16.60 12.37 14.53
CA ALA A 475 17.07 11.03 14.19
C ALA A 475 18.03 11.01 12.98
N PHE A 476 17.90 11.97 12.07
CA PHE A 476 18.82 12.18 10.95
C PHE A 476 19.79 13.36 11.16
N ALA A 477 19.81 13.98 12.34
CA ALA A 477 20.80 14.99 12.67
C ALA A 477 22.21 14.40 12.58
N ALA A 478 23.16 15.17 12.04
CA ALA A 478 24.56 14.81 12.20
C ALA A 478 24.89 14.81 13.71
N PRO A 479 25.67 13.82 14.21
CA PRO A 479 26.06 13.81 15.61
C PRO A 479 26.72 15.14 15.97
N LYS A 480 26.27 15.76 17.08
CA LYS A 480 26.79 17.05 17.55
C LYS A 480 28.29 16.98 17.93
N ASN A 481 28.80 15.77 18.11
CA ASN A 481 30.18 15.50 18.43
C ASN A 481 30.92 15.13 17.13
N VAL A 482 31.48 16.15 16.46
CA VAL A 482 32.62 15.92 15.57
C VAL A 482 33.85 15.73 16.47
N PHE A 483 34.07 14.51 16.94
CA PHE A 483 35.40 14.11 17.33
C PHE A 483 36.22 14.00 16.04
N ALA A 484 37.03 15.02 15.79
CA ALA A 484 38.20 14.86 14.97
C ALA A 484 39.27 14.21 15.86
N GLU A 485 39.35 12.89 15.83
CA GLU A 485 40.64 12.26 16.12
C GLU A 485 41.56 12.58 14.94
N GLU A 486 42.42 13.57 15.17
CA GLU A 486 43.62 13.75 14.38
C GLU A 486 44.61 12.65 14.80
N GLU A 487 44.54 11.48 14.14
CA GLU A 487 45.70 10.61 14.07
C GLU A 487 46.77 11.30 13.21
N GLU A 488 47.67 12.01 13.88
CA GLU A 488 48.86 12.61 13.31
C GLU A 488 49.89 11.52 12.99
N TYR A 489 49.77 10.92 11.81
CA TYR A 489 50.82 10.04 11.27
C TYR A 489 52.06 10.87 10.91
N PHE A 490 53.08 10.79 11.76
CA PHE A 490 54.46 11.14 11.40
C PHE A 490 55.02 10.12 10.39
N GLU A 491 55.62 10.61 9.31
CA GLU A 491 56.51 9.81 8.45
C GLU A 491 57.96 10.03 8.90
N GLN A 492 58.54 9.00 9.52
CA GLN A 492 59.97 8.72 9.64
C GLN A 492 60.10 7.19 9.44
N ASP A 493 61.02 6.66 8.64
CA ASP A 493 62.29 7.22 8.18
C ASP A 493 62.50 7.15 6.65
N VAL A 494 63.23 8.15 6.14
CA VAL A 494 64.38 7.90 5.27
C VAL A 494 65.57 8.53 5.99
N GLU A 495 66.62 7.74 6.18
CA GLU A 495 67.79 8.03 7.01
C GLU A 495 68.48 9.36 6.66
N GLU A 496 69.10 10.03 7.64
CA GLU A 496 70.58 10.20 7.70
C GLU A 496 71.06 11.14 8.85
N TYR A 497 72.02 10.63 9.65
CA TYR A 497 72.93 11.28 10.63
C TYR A 497 72.45 11.91 11.98
N ILE A 498 72.90 11.26 13.09
CA ILE A 498 73.71 11.76 14.25
C ILE A 498 73.24 13.03 15.00
N GLU A 499 73.17 13.13 16.35
CA GLU A 499 73.83 12.45 17.49
C GLU A 499 72.98 12.59 18.79
N SER A 500 73.28 11.80 19.86
CA SER A 500 73.15 12.07 21.32
C SER A 500 71.94 12.89 21.90
N THR A 501 71.34 12.59 23.05
CA THR A 501 71.66 11.72 24.21
C THR A 501 70.40 11.52 25.08
N GLU A 502 70.50 10.58 26.03
CA GLU A 502 69.71 10.29 27.26
C GLU A 502 68.83 11.46 27.83
N GLU A 503 67.67 11.22 28.47
CA GLU A 503 67.53 10.49 29.75
C GLU A 503 66.14 9.85 30.03
N THR A 504 66.19 8.65 30.64
CA THR A 504 65.33 7.98 31.66
C THR A 504 63.82 8.26 31.86
N PHE A 505 63.05 7.14 31.93
CA PHE A 505 62.12 6.66 33.01
C PHE A 505 61.16 7.66 33.72
N ASP A 506 59.92 7.32 34.10
CA ASP A 506 59.48 6.08 34.79
C ASP A 506 57.96 5.75 34.63
N ASP A 507 57.56 4.58 35.14
CA ASP A 507 56.26 3.91 35.19
C ASP A 507 54.99 4.75 35.46
N THR A 508 53.85 4.36 34.85
CA THR A 508 52.78 3.63 35.59
C THR A 508 51.64 3.10 34.70
N SER A 509 51.08 1.98 35.15
CA SER A 509 49.84 1.28 34.72
C SER A 509 48.60 2.19 34.61
N VAL A 510 47.48 1.84 33.95
CA VAL A 510 46.62 0.64 34.12
C VAL A 510 45.81 0.30 32.85
N GLU A 511 45.44 -0.97 32.71
CA GLU A 511 44.60 -1.59 31.67
C GLU A 511 43.19 -0.99 31.50
N ALA A 512 42.65 -1.06 30.28
CA ALA A 512 41.24 -1.41 30.04
C ALA A 512 41.06 -1.98 28.62
N GLU A 513 40.53 -3.20 28.50
CA GLU A 513 40.19 -3.84 27.23
C GLU A 513 39.00 -3.13 26.54
N PHE A 514 38.96 -3.17 25.21
CA PHE A 514 37.74 -2.88 24.43
C PHE A 514 37.56 -3.96 23.37
N SER A 515 36.35 -4.54 23.31
CA SER A 515 36.04 -5.71 22.48
C SER A 515 35.70 -5.34 21.03
N ASP A 516 36.11 -6.19 20.09
CA ASP A 516 35.76 -6.10 18.67
C ASP A 516 34.26 -6.30 18.39
N GLU A 517 33.70 -5.50 17.48
CA GLU A 517 32.51 -5.87 16.70
C GLU A 517 32.91 -6.10 15.23
N GLU A 518 32.87 -7.36 14.77
CA GLU A 518 33.18 -7.71 13.39
C GLU A 518 32.04 -7.33 12.41
N GLY A 519 32.41 -6.69 11.30
CA GLY A 519 31.49 -6.39 10.21
C GLY A 519 31.23 -7.59 9.30
N ILE A 520 30.02 -7.66 8.71
CA ILE A 520 29.60 -8.77 7.83
C ILE A 520 30.50 -8.86 6.58
N VAL A 521 31.21 -9.98 6.42
CA VAL A 521 32.06 -10.30 5.25
C VAL A 521 31.42 -11.39 4.40
N GLU A 522 31.26 -11.14 3.11
CA GLU A 522 30.82 -12.13 2.12
C GLU A 522 31.96 -12.39 1.12
N GLU A 523 32.32 -13.67 0.92
CA GLU A 523 33.38 -14.10 0.00
C GLU A 523 32.80 -14.91 -1.18
N VAL A 524 33.24 -14.59 -2.40
CA VAL A 524 32.84 -15.32 -3.62
C VAL A 524 34.08 -15.59 -4.48
N SER A 525 34.29 -16.84 -4.88
CA SER A 525 35.43 -17.27 -5.70
C SER A 525 35.13 -17.15 -7.21
N LEU A 526 36.15 -16.80 -7.98
CA LEU A 526 36.02 -16.42 -9.39
C LEU A 526 36.01 -17.62 -10.35
N ALA A 527 34.98 -18.49 -10.28
CA ALA A 527 34.94 -19.71 -11.10
C ALA A 527 33.53 -20.19 -11.56
N SER A 528 32.59 -19.30 -11.91
CA SER A 528 31.40 -19.67 -12.71
C SER A 528 30.65 -18.45 -13.28
N VAL A 529 31.18 -17.82 -14.33
CA VAL A 529 30.41 -16.89 -15.18
C VAL A 529 30.76 -17.15 -16.66
N THR A 530 30.21 -18.23 -17.21
CA THR A 530 30.11 -18.44 -18.66
C THR A 530 28.74 -17.97 -19.13
N ALA A 531 28.70 -17.22 -20.23
CA ALA A 531 27.48 -16.54 -20.66
C ALA A 531 26.43 -17.52 -21.23
N GLU A 532 25.20 -17.39 -20.76
CA GLU A 532 24.02 -17.66 -21.57
C GLU A 532 23.48 -16.32 -22.09
N GLU A 533 23.63 -16.12 -23.40
CA GLU A 533 23.12 -14.95 -24.11
C GLU A 533 21.75 -15.30 -24.72
N SER A 534 20.67 -14.94 -24.04
CA SER A 534 19.31 -15.00 -24.60
C SER A 534 18.38 -13.93 -24.01
N ALA A 535 18.24 -12.84 -24.78
CA ALA A 535 17.10 -11.93 -24.81
C ALA A 535 16.39 -11.56 -23.48
N LEU A 536 17.12 -11.01 -22.51
CA LEU A 536 16.48 -10.37 -21.35
C LEU A 536 15.95 -8.98 -21.72
N VAL A 537 14.69 -8.90 -22.15
CA VAL A 537 13.94 -7.63 -22.22
C VAL A 537 13.58 -7.22 -20.79
N LEU A 538 14.42 -6.40 -20.16
CA LEU A 538 14.04 -5.67 -18.95
C LEU A 538 13.64 -4.24 -19.29
N THR A 539 12.33 -4.02 -19.21
CA THR A 539 11.67 -2.71 -19.22
C THR A 539 11.88 -1.97 -17.89
N GLU A 540 11.61 -0.65 -17.95
CA GLU A 540 11.46 0.27 -16.81
C GLU A 540 12.76 0.67 -16.07
N PRO A 541 13.01 1.99 -15.87
CA PRO A 541 14.18 2.47 -15.15
C PRO A 541 13.85 3.23 -13.87
N ALA A 542 14.51 2.84 -12.79
CA ALA A 542 14.55 3.64 -11.58
C ALA A 542 15.15 5.05 -11.82
N LYS A 543 14.38 6.08 -11.45
CA LYS A 543 14.93 7.39 -11.04
C LYS A 543 15.17 7.35 -9.53
N GLU A 544 16.26 6.71 -9.16
CA GLU A 544 16.75 6.57 -7.78
C GLU A 544 17.27 7.90 -7.17
N PRO A 545 17.39 8.01 -5.82
CA PRO A 545 16.78 9.11 -5.09
C PRO A 545 17.78 9.91 -4.24
N VAL A 546 17.29 10.80 -3.39
CA VAL A 546 18.02 11.16 -2.16
C VAL A 546 17.88 10.00 -1.19
N VAL A 547 19.01 9.39 -0.85
CA VAL A 547 19.07 8.14 -0.08
C VAL A 547 18.92 8.43 1.41
N ALA A 548 17.76 8.10 1.96
CA ALA A 548 17.74 7.45 3.28
C ALA A 548 18.18 6.00 3.05
N ARG A 549 19.25 5.55 3.72
CA ARG A 549 19.58 4.13 3.78
C ARG A 549 19.11 3.59 5.11
N VAL A 550 18.30 2.54 5.01
CA VAL A 550 18.26 1.43 5.98
C VAL A 550 19.70 1.02 6.24
N ALA A 551 20.12 0.89 7.50
CA ALA A 551 21.48 0.43 7.80
C ALA A 551 21.62 -1.06 7.42
N ALA A 552 22.86 -1.52 7.34
CA ALA A 552 23.14 -2.91 6.98
C ALA A 552 22.88 -3.90 8.12
N ASP A 553 22.18 -3.50 9.18
CA ASP A 553 21.90 -4.33 10.34
C ASP A 553 20.53 -5.01 10.22
N VAL A 554 19.66 -4.51 9.33
CA VAL A 554 18.44 -5.19 8.86
C VAL A 554 18.75 -6.45 8.03
N ILE A 555 20.01 -6.63 7.62
CA ILE A 555 20.45 -7.72 6.74
C ILE A 555 20.28 -9.11 7.37
N THR A 556 20.50 -9.26 8.67
CA THR A 556 20.69 -10.61 9.26
C THR A 556 19.41 -11.45 9.38
N GLU A 557 18.22 -10.83 9.46
CA GLU A 557 16.93 -11.53 9.36
C GLU A 557 16.25 -11.35 8.00
N LEU A 558 16.21 -10.13 7.43
CA LEU A 558 15.40 -9.86 6.24
C LEU A 558 16.07 -10.25 4.91
N LEU A 559 17.39 -10.46 4.83
CA LEU A 559 18.02 -11.00 3.61
C LEU A 559 18.02 -12.55 3.52
N LYS A 560 17.45 -13.25 4.52
CA LYS A 560 17.14 -14.68 4.37
C LYS A 560 15.89 -14.94 3.52
N THR A 561 15.10 -13.90 3.20
CA THR A 561 13.94 -13.97 2.30
C THR A 561 14.10 -13.01 1.11
N ALA A 562 13.84 -13.50 -0.09
CA ALA A 562 14.26 -12.83 -1.32
C ALA A 562 13.40 -11.62 -1.73
N SER A 563 14.03 -10.66 -2.41
CA SER A 563 13.41 -9.75 -3.41
C SER A 563 12.35 -8.73 -2.95
N VAL A 564 12.51 -8.09 -1.79
CA VAL A 564 11.66 -6.95 -1.42
C VAL A 564 12.01 -5.69 -2.23
N ASP A 565 11.05 -5.11 -2.94
CA ASP A 565 11.20 -3.78 -3.54
C ASP A 565 10.85 -2.71 -2.51
N THR A 566 11.69 -1.70 -2.34
CA THR A 566 11.40 -0.56 -1.46
C THR A 566 11.58 0.77 -2.16
N THR A 567 10.64 1.71 -1.96
CA THR A 567 10.78 3.11 -2.39
C THR A 567 10.58 4.05 -1.20
N ILE A 568 11.30 5.18 -1.21
CA ILE A 568 11.12 6.29 -0.26
C ILE A 568 11.04 7.57 -1.07
N ASP A 569 10.07 8.42 -0.74
CA ASP A 569 9.88 9.74 -1.34
C ASP A 569 9.65 10.81 -0.25
N LEU A 570 10.12 12.03 -0.54
CA LEU A 570 10.10 13.20 0.35
C LEU A 570 9.76 14.44 -0.49
N LEU A 571 8.60 14.39 -1.14
CA LEU A 571 8.06 15.42 -2.02
C LEU A 571 6.78 16.03 -1.45
N ASP A 572 6.53 17.29 -1.82
CA ASP A 572 5.25 17.99 -1.65
C ASP A 572 4.68 18.04 -0.21
N GLY A 573 5.54 17.94 0.80
CA GLY A 573 5.15 17.95 2.22
C GLY A 573 4.75 16.59 2.79
N TRP A 574 5.09 15.49 2.10
CA TRP A 574 4.78 14.13 2.53
C TRP A 574 6.03 13.24 2.51
N PHE A 575 6.23 12.49 3.59
CA PHE A 575 7.08 11.31 3.63
C PHE A 575 6.29 10.11 3.10
N LYS A 576 6.75 9.49 2.02
CA LYS A 576 6.15 8.28 1.46
C LYS A 576 7.14 7.14 1.50
N PHE A 577 6.64 5.93 1.75
CA PHE A 577 7.39 4.69 1.72
C PHE A 577 6.54 3.60 1.09
N SER A 578 7.13 2.74 0.28
CA SER A 578 6.52 1.52 -0.22
C SER A 578 7.45 0.34 0.03
N ALA A 579 6.89 -0.81 0.39
CA ALA A 579 7.55 -2.10 0.41
C ALA A 579 6.66 -3.13 -0.31
N LYS A 580 7.22 -3.88 -1.26
CA LYS A 580 6.49 -4.87 -2.06
C LYS A 580 7.28 -6.17 -2.17
N ARG A 581 6.59 -7.26 -2.49
CA ARG A 581 7.16 -8.60 -2.72
C ARG A 581 7.84 -9.22 -1.49
N PHE A 582 7.54 -8.70 -0.29
CA PHE A 582 7.93 -9.35 0.97
C PHE A 582 7.03 -10.55 1.29
N SER A 583 7.50 -11.39 2.20
CA SER A 583 6.79 -12.58 2.67
C SER A 583 6.25 -12.38 4.08
N PHE A 584 5.17 -13.07 4.43
CA PHE A 584 4.49 -12.94 5.74
C PHE A 584 5.07 -13.83 6.85
N SER A 585 6.28 -14.37 6.67
CA SER A 585 6.99 -15.21 7.65
C SER A 585 7.32 -14.51 8.98
N SER A 586 7.14 -13.18 9.08
CA SER A 586 7.25 -12.42 10.32
C SER A 586 6.07 -11.44 10.43
N PRO A 587 5.38 -11.35 11.59
CA PRO A 587 4.20 -10.52 11.76
C PRO A 587 4.50 -9.02 11.92
N THR A 588 5.73 -8.57 11.69
CA THR A 588 6.15 -7.17 11.85
C THR A 588 7.15 -6.76 10.78
N LEU A 589 6.73 -5.83 9.94
CA LEU A 589 7.56 -5.16 8.95
C LEU A 589 8.37 -4.07 9.67
N LYS A 590 9.69 -4.26 9.74
CA LYS A 590 10.64 -3.32 10.36
C LYS A 590 11.43 -2.57 9.28
N VAL A 591 11.41 -1.24 9.32
CA VAL A 591 12.10 -0.36 8.37
C VAL A 591 13.09 0.51 9.13
N GLN A 592 14.38 0.17 9.10
CA GLN A 592 15.39 0.96 9.78
C GLN A 592 15.61 2.30 9.08
N MET A 593 15.74 3.36 9.88
CA MET A 593 15.86 4.73 9.45
C MET A 593 17.20 5.29 9.88
N GLY A 594 18.04 5.63 8.89
CA GLY A 594 19.11 6.60 9.10
C GLY A 594 20.51 6.01 9.23
N LEU A 595 21.13 5.74 8.08
CA LEU A 595 22.56 6.03 7.90
C LEU A 595 22.77 6.88 6.65
N ARG A 596 23.90 7.61 6.64
CA ARG A 596 24.47 8.19 5.41
C ARG A 596 24.52 7.10 4.34
N PRO A 597 24.31 7.40 3.04
CA PRO A 597 24.39 6.39 1.99
C PRO A 597 25.73 5.66 2.08
N MET A 598 25.70 4.40 2.56
CA MET A 598 26.88 3.55 2.60
C MET A 598 27.46 3.52 1.20
N LYS A 599 28.66 4.06 1.05
CA LYS A 599 29.38 3.89 -0.21
C LYS A 599 29.83 2.44 -0.19
N SER A 600 29.52 1.71 -1.26
CA SER A 600 30.15 0.42 -1.50
C SER A 600 31.43 0.68 -2.27
N VAL A 601 32.58 0.28 -1.72
CA VAL A 601 33.80 0.17 -2.52
C VAL A 601 34.02 -1.31 -2.81
N THR A 602 34.15 -1.65 -4.09
CA THR A 602 34.64 -2.97 -4.47
C THR A 602 36.14 -2.96 -4.24
N CYS A 603 36.62 -3.88 -3.44
CA CYS A 603 38.00 -4.11 -3.08
C CYS A 603 38.51 -5.32 -3.84
N ILE A 604 39.75 -5.28 -4.32
CA ILE A 604 40.39 -6.39 -5.04
C ILE A 604 41.75 -6.72 -4.43
N SER A 605 42.04 -8.02 -4.34
CA SER A 605 43.36 -8.57 -4.03
C SER A 605 43.58 -9.80 -4.91
N GLY A 606 44.53 -9.74 -5.84
CA GLY A 606 44.67 -10.76 -6.89
C GLY A 606 43.39 -10.91 -7.71
N SER A 607 42.80 -12.11 -7.71
CA SER A 607 41.51 -12.44 -8.33
C SER A 607 40.30 -12.32 -7.38
N LEU A 608 40.53 -12.09 -6.07
CA LEU A 608 39.47 -11.99 -5.07
C LEU A 608 38.85 -10.59 -5.09
N LEU A 609 37.52 -10.54 -5.17
CA LEU A 609 36.72 -9.32 -5.07
C LEU A 609 35.90 -9.35 -3.77
N LYS A 610 36.03 -8.33 -2.94
CA LYS A 610 35.20 -8.12 -1.74
C LYS A 610 34.45 -6.79 -1.86
N LYS A 611 33.17 -6.75 -1.52
CA LYS A 611 32.35 -5.52 -1.61
C LYS A 611 32.13 -4.94 -0.21
N VAL A 612 32.96 -3.97 0.19
CA VAL A 612 32.82 -3.33 1.51
C VAL A 612 31.81 -2.21 1.44
N SER A 613 30.79 -2.25 2.30
CA SER A 613 29.73 -1.24 2.41
C SER A 613 29.80 -0.58 3.79
N ALA A 614 30.16 0.71 3.83
CA ALA A 614 30.22 1.48 5.07
C ALA A 614 29.95 2.97 4.81
N ALA A 615 29.75 3.76 5.87
CA ALA A 615 29.56 5.22 5.74
C ALA A 615 30.78 5.91 5.09
N ILE A 616 31.99 5.42 5.38
CA ILE A 616 33.26 5.75 4.71
C ILE A 616 33.99 4.42 4.46
N PRO A 617 33.82 3.77 3.29
CA PRO A 617 34.39 2.46 3.05
C PRO A 617 35.90 2.57 2.77
N LYS A 618 36.68 1.94 3.63
CA LYS A 618 38.09 1.60 3.37
C LYS A 618 38.16 0.16 2.85
N CYS A 619 39.18 -0.20 2.09
CA CYS A 619 39.44 -1.61 1.82
C CYS A 619 40.17 -2.27 3.00
N PRO A 620 39.95 -3.56 3.27
CA PRO A 620 40.68 -4.29 4.31
C PRO A 620 42.17 -4.34 3.99
N LEU A 621 43.00 -4.64 5.00
CA LEU A 621 44.43 -4.84 4.81
C LEU A 621 44.68 -5.88 3.69
N GLY A 622 45.62 -5.59 2.79
CA GLY A 622 45.90 -6.45 1.63
C GLY A 622 44.94 -6.31 0.44
N PHE A 623 43.90 -5.46 0.50
CA PHE A 623 43.00 -5.18 -0.63
C PHE A 623 43.06 -3.70 -1.06
N SER A 624 42.83 -3.44 -2.36
CA SER A 624 42.80 -2.07 -2.93
C SER A 624 41.47 -1.77 -3.63
N PRO A 625 41.04 -0.49 -3.72
CA PRO A 625 39.84 -0.13 -4.48
C PRO A 625 39.92 -0.55 -5.95
N ALA A 626 38.93 -1.30 -6.40
CA ALA A 626 38.80 -1.78 -7.77
C ALA A 626 38.22 -0.68 -8.67
N VAL A 627 38.97 -0.31 -9.71
CA VAL A 627 38.51 0.63 -10.73
C VAL A 627 37.83 -0.16 -11.84
N THR A 628 36.66 0.31 -12.29
CA THR A 628 35.93 -0.25 -13.43
C THR A 628 36.22 0.58 -14.68
N GLN A 629 36.91 0.01 -15.65
CA GLN A 629 37.21 0.63 -16.94
C GLN A 629 36.38 -0.02 -18.06
N TYR A 630 35.60 0.79 -18.77
CA TYR A 630 34.92 0.38 -19.99
C TYR A 630 35.88 0.49 -21.17
N CYS A 631 35.95 -0.56 -22.00
CA CYS A 631 36.89 -0.70 -23.09
C CYS A 631 36.12 -1.12 -24.35
N ILE A 632 36.19 -0.35 -25.44
CA ILE A 632 35.41 -0.64 -26.66
C ILE A 632 36.29 -0.97 -27.86
N LYS A 633 35.79 -1.83 -28.73
CA LYS A 633 36.35 -2.10 -30.05
C LYS A 633 35.21 -2.36 -31.03
N GLY A 634 34.90 -1.39 -31.88
CA GLY A 634 33.72 -1.45 -32.75
C GLY A 634 32.43 -1.51 -31.92
N LYS A 635 31.62 -2.56 -32.13
CA LYS A 635 30.40 -2.81 -31.34
C LYS A 635 30.67 -3.58 -30.03
N THR A 636 31.85 -4.17 -29.86
CA THR A 636 32.19 -4.99 -28.68
C THR A 636 32.59 -4.09 -27.51
N ILE A 637 31.98 -4.32 -26.34
CA ILE A 637 32.28 -3.64 -25.08
C ILE A 637 32.82 -4.67 -24.09
N ASN A 638 34.05 -4.47 -23.64
CA ASN A 638 34.64 -5.21 -22.53
C ASN A 638 34.63 -4.32 -21.27
N VAL A 639 34.44 -4.93 -20.11
CA VAL A 639 34.54 -4.27 -18.80
C VAL A 639 35.75 -4.86 -18.09
N VAL A 640 36.72 -4.03 -17.73
CA VAL A 640 37.93 -4.42 -17.00
C VAL A 640 37.82 -3.90 -15.57
N VAL A 641 37.99 -4.76 -14.58
CA VAL A 641 37.94 -4.41 -13.15
C VAL A 641 39.31 -4.69 -12.52
N GLY A 642 39.90 -3.72 -11.84
CA GLY A 642 41.19 -3.91 -11.15
C GLY A 642 41.79 -2.62 -10.59
N VAL A 643 42.86 -2.72 -9.79
CA VAL A 643 43.49 -1.57 -9.10
C VAL A 643 44.02 -0.51 -10.06
N LYS A 644 44.55 -0.94 -11.22
CA LYS A 644 45.02 -0.10 -12.32
C LYS A 644 44.44 -0.63 -13.65
N SER A 645 43.12 -0.69 -13.74
CA SER A 645 42.40 -1.23 -14.91
C SER A 645 42.76 -0.46 -16.20
N GLN A 646 43.47 -1.12 -17.11
CA GLN A 646 43.78 -0.60 -18.45
C GLN A 646 43.10 -1.45 -19.52
N CYS A 647 42.71 -0.83 -20.62
CA CYS A 647 42.20 -1.56 -21.78
C CYS A 647 43.34 -2.32 -22.48
N ALA A 648 43.09 -3.56 -22.87
CA ALA A 648 44.01 -4.32 -23.72
C ALA A 648 44.30 -3.55 -25.02
N LYS A 649 45.52 -3.66 -25.57
CA LYS A 649 46.05 -2.84 -26.70
C LYS A 649 45.15 -2.70 -27.95
N LYS A 650 44.11 -3.53 -28.11
CA LYS A 650 43.14 -3.52 -29.23
C LYS A 650 41.81 -2.83 -28.90
N PHE A 651 41.63 -2.30 -27.69
CA PHE A 651 40.42 -1.63 -27.19
C PHE A 651 40.72 -0.23 -26.69
N VAL A 652 39.76 0.69 -26.85
CA VAL A 652 39.88 2.10 -26.44
C VAL A 652 39.05 2.38 -25.20
N THR A 653 39.59 3.16 -24.28
CA THR A 653 38.91 3.71 -23.10
C THR A 653 37.59 4.39 -23.48
N ALA A 654 36.50 4.01 -22.83
CA ALA A 654 35.19 4.65 -22.97
C ALA A 654 34.62 5.14 -21.64
N THR A 655 33.71 6.10 -21.76
CA THR A 655 33.00 6.73 -20.65
C THR A 655 31.53 6.33 -20.70
N ALA A 656 30.94 6.06 -19.55
CA ALA A 656 29.51 5.77 -19.40
C ALA A 656 28.76 7.01 -18.87
N ILE A 657 27.66 7.39 -19.53
CA ILE A 657 26.72 8.42 -19.03
C ILE A 657 25.31 7.86 -18.89
N LYS A 658 24.49 8.49 -18.04
CA LYS A 658 23.04 8.23 -17.94
C LYS A 658 22.26 9.36 -18.64
N CYS A 659 21.33 8.98 -19.51
CA CYS A 659 20.47 9.91 -20.26
C CYS A 659 19.00 9.54 -20.03
N ALA A 660 18.09 10.50 -19.87
CA ALA A 660 16.69 10.24 -19.56
C ALA A 660 15.70 11.11 -20.36
N LYS A 661 14.51 10.57 -20.64
CA LYS A 661 13.35 11.24 -21.26
C LYS A 661 12.09 10.73 -20.56
N ALA A 662 11.32 11.59 -19.90
CA ALA A 662 10.15 11.19 -19.10
C ALA A 662 10.47 10.00 -18.16
N ILE A 663 9.82 8.85 -18.36
CA ILE A 663 10.03 7.59 -17.62
C ILE A 663 11.10 6.68 -18.24
N SER A 664 11.75 7.04 -19.36
CA SER A 664 12.79 6.21 -20.00
C SER A 664 14.20 6.69 -19.64
N VAL A 665 15.13 5.76 -19.36
CA VAL A 665 16.55 6.03 -19.08
C VAL A 665 17.40 5.08 -19.94
N LYS A 666 18.52 5.59 -20.46
CA LYS A 666 19.51 4.83 -21.23
C LYS A 666 20.91 5.09 -20.68
N ARG A 667 21.71 4.03 -20.53
CA ARG A 667 23.15 4.13 -20.26
C ARG A 667 23.86 4.14 -21.62
N VAL A 668 24.64 5.18 -21.90
CA VAL A 668 25.42 5.30 -23.14
C VAL A 668 26.89 5.11 -22.80
N ILE A 669 27.53 4.11 -23.42
CA ILE A 669 28.96 3.81 -23.26
C ILE A 669 29.63 4.08 -24.61
N ALA A 670 30.53 5.07 -24.66
CA ALA A 670 31.30 5.40 -25.86
C ALA A 670 32.57 6.17 -25.51
N VAL A 671 33.49 6.32 -26.46
CA VAL A 671 34.71 7.14 -26.29
C VAL A 671 34.35 8.61 -26.04
N LYS A 672 33.32 9.13 -26.72
CA LYS A 672 32.69 10.43 -26.47
C LYS A 672 31.17 10.24 -26.42
N PRO A 673 30.59 9.92 -25.25
CA PRO A 673 29.18 9.58 -25.15
C PRO A 673 28.31 10.84 -25.22
N VAL A 674 27.22 10.76 -26.00
CA VAL A 674 26.23 11.83 -26.18
C VAL A 674 24.84 11.21 -25.99
N CYS A 675 23.91 11.94 -25.38
CA CYS A 675 22.55 11.44 -25.20
C CYS A 675 21.80 11.32 -26.54
N PRO A 676 20.99 10.27 -26.75
CA PRO A 676 20.17 10.12 -27.94
C PRO A 676 19.18 11.28 -28.11
N ARG A 677 18.75 11.55 -29.35
CA ARG A 677 17.82 12.64 -29.67
C ARG A 677 16.55 12.54 -28.80
N GLY A 678 16.26 13.60 -28.05
CA GLY A 678 15.13 13.67 -27.10
C GLY A 678 15.41 13.17 -25.68
N PHE A 679 16.60 12.66 -25.37
CA PHE A 679 17.03 12.33 -23.99
C PHE A 679 17.98 13.40 -23.45
N GLY A 680 17.73 13.90 -22.24
CA GLY A 680 18.63 14.83 -21.54
C GLY A 680 19.65 14.10 -20.66
N LEU A 681 20.82 14.72 -20.44
CA LEU A 681 21.83 14.20 -19.53
C LEU A 681 21.32 14.22 -18.09
N VAL A 682 21.37 13.08 -17.40
CA VAL A 682 21.04 13.02 -15.97
C VAL A 682 22.18 13.65 -15.19
N SER A 683 21.89 14.76 -14.50
CA SER A 683 22.85 15.50 -13.70
C SER A 683 22.23 15.94 -12.38
N SER A 684 23.06 16.27 -11.40
CA SER A 684 22.64 16.70 -10.06
C SER A 684 22.98 18.16 -9.81
N ILE A 685 22.04 18.90 -9.23
CA ILE A 685 22.28 20.25 -8.67
C ILE A 685 21.92 20.27 -7.18
N VAL A 686 22.41 21.29 -6.49
CA VAL A 686 22.02 21.59 -5.11
C VAL A 686 21.17 22.86 -5.11
N CYS A 687 20.08 22.85 -4.34
CA CYS A 687 19.08 23.90 -4.23
C CYS A 687 18.95 24.30 -2.75
N ILE A 688 18.96 25.59 -2.43
CA ILE A 688 19.02 26.11 -1.06
C ILE A 688 17.90 27.13 -0.82
N LYS A 689 17.22 27.04 0.34
CA LYS A 689 16.26 28.03 0.86
C LYS A 689 16.49 28.20 2.37
N GLY A 690 17.06 29.33 2.79
CA GLY A 690 17.49 29.50 4.18
C GLY A 690 18.46 28.39 4.58
N ASN A 691 18.17 27.69 5.68
CA ASN A 691 18.96 26.54 6.15
C ASN A 691 18.60 25.21 5.44
N ALA A 692 17.53 25.16 4.64
CA ALA A 692 17.12 23.95 3.93
C ALA A 692 17.95 23.74 2.66
N VAL A 693 18.56 22.55 2.52
CA VAL A 693 19.38 22.16 1.37
C VAL A 693 18.80 20.90 0.73
N ARG A 694 18.51 20.94 -0.58
CA ARG A 694 18.00 19.81 -1.37
C ARG A 694 18.95 19.48 -2.52
N ARG A 695 19.06 18.21 -2.91
CA ARG A 695 19.78 17.77 -4.11
C ARG A 695 18.78 17.26 -5.14
N VAL A 696 18.74 17.87 -6.32
CA VAL A 696 17.84 17.50 -7.42
C VAL A 696 18.64 16.76 -8.48
N THR A 697 18.25 15.53 -8.84
CA THR A 697 18.92 14.69 -9.84
C THR A 697 17.94 14.24 -10.91
N MET A 698 18.03 14.81 -12.11
CA MET A 698 17.14 14.46 -13.24
C MET A 698 17.79 14.85 -14.58
N ALA A 699 17.09 14.61 -15.68
CA ALA A 699 17.46 15.23 -16.97
C ALA A 699 17.14 16.72 -16.90
N SER A 700 18.14 17.57 -17.16
CA SER A 700 18.03 19.05 -17.09
C SER A 700 17.44 19.57 -15.76
N PRO A 701 18.12 19.35 -14.62
CA PRO A 701 17.59 19.64 -13.30
C PRO A 701 17.38 21.14 -13.05
N THR A 702 16.26 21.46 -12.39
CA THR A 702 15.86 22.80 -11.94
C THR A 702 15.50 22.79 -10.44
N CYS A 703 15.51 23.95 -9.79
CA CYS A 703 15.05 24.07 -8.40
C CYS A 703 13.56 24.46 -8.39
N ALA A 704 12.76 23.81 -7.56
CA ALA A 704 11.32 24.06 -7.46
C ALA A 704 10.98 25.19 -6.46
N GLY A 705 9.97 25.99 -6.78
CA GLY A 705 9.47 27.06 -5.92
C GLY A 705 10.54 28.07 -5.52
N SER A 706 10.56 28.47 -4.25
CA SER A 706 11.46 29.50 -3.72
C SER A 706 12.86 28.96 -3.31
N TYR A 707 13.39 27.95 -4.01
CA TYR A 707 14.74 27.41 -3.76
C TYR A 707 15.72 27.88 -4.84
N THR A 708 16.88 28.39 -4.44
CA THR A 708 17.89 28.92 -5.36
C THR A 708 19.00 27.90 -5.61
N LYS A 709 19.43 27.78 -6.88
CA LYS A 709 20.52 26.88 -7.27
C LYS A 709 21.85 27.32 -6.68
N ALA A 710 22.52 26.43 -5.96
CA ALA A 710 23.84 26.66 -5.38
C ALA A 710 24.96 26.52 -6.43
N LEU A 711 26.03 27.28 -6.23
CA LEU A 711 27.25 27.25 -7.01
C LEU A 711 28.31 26.44 -6.26
N THR A 712 29.10 25.64 -6.99
CA THR A 712 30.22 24.86 -6.43
C THR A 712 31.56 25.47 -6.84
N LEU A 713 32.31 25.98 -5.85
CA LEU A 713 33.67 26.47 -6.01
C LEU A 713 34.67 25.38 -5.60
N SER A 714 35.69 25.12 -6.42
CA SER A 714 36.81 24.24 -6.04
C SER A 714 37.92 25.08 -5.41
N CYS A 715 38.38 24.67 -4.24
CA CYS A 715 39.37 25.38 -3.43
C CYS A 715 40.58 24.48 -3.14
N ALA A 716 41.80 25.01 -3.23
CA ALA A 716 43.04 24.25 -3.09
C ALA A 716 44.01 24.89 -2.08
N LYS A 717 44.73 24.06 -1.32
CA LYS A 717 45.85 24.42 -0.44
C LYS A 717 46.94 23.34 -0.61
N GLY A 718 47.97 23.64 -1.41
CA GLY A 718 48.95 22.64 -1.83
C GLY A 718 48.29 21.50 -2.61
N LYS A 719 48.63 20.24 -2.27
CA LYS A 719 48.00 19.04 -2.84
C LYS A 719 46.55 18.81 -2.36
N LYS A 720 46.12 19.41 -1.23
CA LYS A 720 44.76 19.23 -0.68
C LYS A 720 43.75 20.06 -1.49
N THR A 721 42.65 19.43 -1.92
CA THR A 721 41.55 20.09 -2.65
C THR A 721 40.19 19.78 -2.03
N GLN A 722 39.30 20.77 -2.02
CA GLN A 722 37.94 20.66 -1.49
C GLN A 722 36.94 21.40 -2.38
N ARG A 723 35.65 21.03 -2.33
CA ARG A 723 34.59 21.65 -3.13
C ARG A 723 33.53 22.27 -2.22
N ILE A 724 33.43 23.59 -2.23
CA ILE A 724 32.49 24.37 -1.42
C ILE A 724 31.24 24.62 -2.24
N THR A 725 30.06 24.24 -1.75
CA THR A 725 28.78 24.46 -2.44
C THR A 725 27.87 25.33 -1.60
N ALA A 726 27.52 26.52 -2.12
CA ALA A 726 26.68 27.49 -1.43
C ALA A 726 26.01 28.43 -2.46
N LEU A 727 25.13 29.33 -2.01
CA LEU A 727 24.59 30.38 -2.88
C LEU A 727 25.69 31.36 -3.33
N ILE A 728 26.61 31.71 -2.42
CA ILE A 728 27.80 32.52 -2.70
C ILE A 728 29.02 31.80 -2.07
N PRO A 729 29.63 30.82 -2.77
CA PRO A 729 30.72 30.03 -2.23
C PRO A 729 32.01 30.85 -2.11
N LYS A 730 32.62 30.84 -0.92
CA LYS A 730 33.96 31.41 -0.66
C LYS A 730 34.90 30.29 -0.21
N CYS A 731 36.19 30.38 -0.59
CA CYS A 731 37.17 29.42 -0.08
C CYS A 731 37.51 29.68 1.40
N PRO A 732 37.65 28.62 2.22
CA PRO A 732 38.09 28.76 3.61
C PRO A 732 39.47 29.41 3.74
N LYS A 733 39.76 30.01 4.90
CA LYS A 733 41.03 30.70 5.19
C LYS A 733 42.22 29.78 4.87
N GLY A 734 43.14 30.27 4.02
CA GLY A 734 44.31 29.50 3.56
C GLY A 734 44.09 28.61 2.33
N TYR A 735 42.88 28.51 1.78
CA TYR A 735 42.63 27.88 0.47
C TYR A 735 42.40 28.95 -0.60
N LYS A 736 42.98 28.76 -1.80
CA LYS A 736 42.74 29.62 -2.98
C LYS A 736 41.73 28.96 -3.91
N ALA A 737 40.93 29.76 -4.61
CA ALA A 737 40.06 29.27 -5.67
C ALA A 737 40.90 28.63 -6.79
N LYS A 738 40.57 27.40 -7.16
CA LYS A 738 41.16 26.71 -8.31
C LYS A 738 40.40 27.20 -9.55
N LYS A 739 41.08 27.97 -10.41
CA LYS A 739 40.57 28.38 -11.72
C LYS A 739 40.34 27.15 -12.62
#